data_AF-A0A2E5JPI5-F1
#
_entry.id   AF-A0A2E5JPI5-F1
#
_cell.length_a   1.000
_cell.length_b   1.000
_cell.length_c   1.000
_cell.angle_alpha   90.00
_cell.angle_beta   90.00
_cell.angle_gamma   90.00
#
_symmetry.space_group_name_H-M   'P 1'
#
loop_
_entity.id
_entity.type
_entity.pdbx_description
1 polymer ?
#
loop_
_entity_poly.entity_id
_entity_poly.type
_entity_poly.pdbx_seq_one_letter_code
_entity_poly.pdbx_strand_id
1 'polypeptide(L)'
;MISVKIRTLLLMVIVVAIFFLAIIPTIKDRTNKKRFVEWSEVVDDPEKHLTFNIISFHSPGWQGKESFAVKLLEERFNITLNYDAIDRVSFNNKGPLAMAAGIIPDVFPQSYSVLSRSAQHGFIMPLPTEVIIKYAPTFARILRDSSDLSWIAGRVNNQQYCLPMVQPTRSHPYPGIWRKDWLDAVGIKKIPDTIDEFTAAFEIFLESKPDARSFISAFSGVLDEDQKKRILEEANPVWGMSGDIHHYNEGMFSEIFGAFNVQPFQWILIDGDLQWGGIQPESKKALKQLKIWRQLGYIHPDFVQDHHSREAFQKLYSGITGYMSRWATYIELHPDRERIRTMARLQRERDIEMLEKLGKTEVEINRSISNAENNGRYVSLWTSATIPAGPGGHRGIRMPGAIGDWTEPFVFGAHLKDEPEKVIRWLRMVETVLNDEELMIQLSIGKRGQHWDWQAPNDSFIVKTYDQDSVNIRTQYGDFYFSVYQESTIVALPPYDGWLSRRDEGLFYDLWGLDISAALLGIPLPWEINKRHQSKQQLEWNQTYRNKKFADIGVFSDAESIVPPKVAPLLKRIIAYQQTAYAEFISGNRNLNEWDEFVEQFQKIGGSKVLETMRGYYKSMKIINSQVDSIFVSLIQ
;
A
#
# COMPACT_ATOMS: atom_id res chain seq x y z
N MET A 1 -73.81 4.66 25.64
CA MET A 1 -72.44 5.21 25.54
C MET A 1 -71.44 4.06 25.39
N ILE A 2 -71.13 3.65 24.16
CA ILE A 2 -70.00 2.74 23.92
C ILE A 2 -68.73 3.55 24.18
N SER A 3 -67.95 3.15 25.17
CA SER A 3 -66.85 3.95 25.71
C SER A 3 -65.83 4.30 24.62
N VAL A 4 -65.29 5.51 24.69
CA VAL A 4 -64.28 6.04 23.75
C VAL A 4 -63.13 5.04 23.53
N LYS A 5 -62.76 4.26 24.56
CA LYS A 5 -61.75 3.19 24.48
C LYS A 5 -62.08 2.10 23.45
N ILE A 6 -63.34 1.72 23.30
CA ILE A 6 -63.76 0.68 22.32
C ILE A 6 -63.65 1.23 20.89
N ARG A 7 -63.99 2.52 20.68
CA ARG A 7 -63.83 3.16 19.37
C ARG A 7 -62.36 3.32 18.97
N THR A 8 -61.48 3.67 19.91
CA THR A 8 -60.04 3.77 19.66
C THR A 8 -59.43 2.40 19.35
N LEU A 9 -59.84 1.34 20.07
CA LEU A 9 -59.36 -0.03 19.81
C LEU A 9 -59.82 -0.54 18.44
N LEU A 10 -61.08 -0.29 18.06
CA LEU A 10 -61.59 -0.65 16.73
C LEU A 10 -60.88 0.11 15.61
N LEU A 11 -60.60 1.40 15.80
CA LEU A 11 -59.83 2.17 14.82
C LEU A 11 -58.41 1.61 14.65
N MET A 12 -57.76 1.21 15.75
CA MET A 12 -56.41 0.65 15.71
C MET A 12 -56.38 -0.71 15.02
N VAL A 13 -57.38 -1.58 15.26
CA VAL A 13 -57.53 -2.88 14.59
C VAL A 13 -57.82 -2.68 13.09
N ILE A 14 -58.63 -1.70 12.71
CA ILE A 14 -58.91 -1.38 11.30
C ILE A 14 -57.65 -0.83 10.61
N VAL A 15 -56.89 0.06 11.26
CA VAL A 15 -55.63 0.58 10.70
C VAL A 15 -54.59 -0.52 10.55
N VAL A 16 -54.44 -1.42 11.53
CA VAL A 16 -53.56 -2.59 11.43
C VAL A 16 -54.03 -3.56 10.34
N ALA A 17 -55.34 -3.80 10.21
CA ALA A 17 -55.89 -4.64 9.15
C ALA A 17 -55.70 -4.02 7.75
N ILE A 18 -55.85 -2.71 7.60
CA ILE A 18 -55.56 -1.98 6.35
C ILE A 18 -54.06 -2.02 6.04
N PHE A 19 -53.19 -1.90 7.05
CA PHE A 19 -51.74 -2.03 6.90
C PHE A 19 -51.35 -3.44 6.43
N PHE A 20 -51.94 -4.50 7.02
CA PHE A 20 -51.74 -5.87 6.58
C PHE A 20 -52.33 -6.13 5.19
N LEU A 21 -53.51 -5.58 4.85
CA LEU A 21 -54.12 -5.71 3.52
C LEU A 21 -53.37 -4.95 2.43
N ALA A 22 -52.68 -3.84 2.75
CA ALA A 22 -51.79 -3.14 1.83
C ALA A 22 -50.45 -3.87 1.61
N ILE A 23 -50.04 -4.72 2.57
CA ILE A 23 -48.83 -5.56 2.48
C ILE A 23 -49.09 -6.88 1.71
N ILE A 24 -50.33 -7.36 1.64
CA ILE A 24 -50.66 -8.64 0.97
C ILE A 24 -50.41 -8.62 -0.55
N PRO A 25 -50.72 -7.56 -1.33
CA PRO A 25 -50.33 -7.49 -2.74
C PRO A 25 -48.81 -7.44 -2.93
N THR A 26 -48.07 -6.81 -2.00
CA THR A 26 -46.60 -6.71 -2.05
C THR A 26 -45.89 -7.99 -1.60
N ILE A 27 -46.53 -8.86 -0.82
CA ILE A 27 -45.99 -10.19 -0.49
C ILE A 27 -46.23 -11.19 -1.64
N LYS A 28 -47.35 -11.09 -2.36
CA LYS A 28 -47.68 -12.03 -3.45
C LYS A 28 -46.82 -11.82 -4.71
N ASP A 29 -46.28 -10.63 -4.93
CA ASP A 29 -45.29 -10.35 -5.99
C ASP A 29 -43.84 -10.72 -5.63
N ARG A 30 -43.54 -10.96 -4.35
CA ARG A 30 -42.18 -11.38 -3.92
C ARG A 30 -41.89 -12.86 -4.14
N THR A 31 -42.89 -13.67 -4.50
CA THR A 31 -42.71 -15.11 -4.65
C THR A 31 -42.23 -15.57 -6.04
N ASN A 32 -41.95 -14.65 -6.97
CA ASN A 32 -41.47 -15.02 -8.31
C ASN A 32 -40.33 -14.14 -8.88
N LYS A 33 -39.55 -13.43 -8.05
CA LYS A 33 -38.29 -12.83 -8.51
C LYS A 33 -37.22 -13.92 -8.62
N LYS A 34 -36.67 -14.11 -9.83
CA LYS A 34 -35.57 -15.04 -10.13
C LYS A 34 -34.49 -14.93 -9.05
N ARG A 35 -34.39 -15.92 -8.15
CA ARG A 35 -33.35 -15.95 -7.11
C ARG A 35 -31.94 -16.06 -7.70
N PHE A 36 -31.83 -16.53 -8.94
CA PHE A 36 -30.61 -16.82 -9.66
C PHE A 36 -30.68 -16.26 -11.09
N VAL A 37 -29.55 -15.75 -11.58
CA VAL A 37 -29.40 -15.29 -12.96
C VAL A 37 -28.96 -16.49 -13.80
N GLU A 38 -29.70 -16.77 -14.88
CA GLU A 38 -29.34 -17.78 -15.88
C GLU A 38 -28.30 -17.20 -16.85
N TRP A 39 -27.04 -17.15 -16.42
CA TRP A 39 -25.96 -16.45 -17.15
C TRP A 39 -25.70 -16.93 -18.58
N SER A 40 -26.09 -18.16 -18.92
CA SER A 40 -26.02 -18.68 -20.28
C SER A 40 -26.98 -18.00 -21.24
N GLU A 41 -28.08 -17.43 -20.74
CA GLU A 41 -29.12 -16.76 -21.53
C GLU A 41 -28.94 -15.24 -21.58
N VAL A 42 -28.07 -14.67 -20.74
CA VAL A 42 -27.86 -13.22 -20.68
C VAL A 42 -27.05 -12.76 -21.90
N VAL A 43 -27.63 -11.82 -22.64
CA VAL A 43 -27.01 -11.19 -23.80
C VAL A 43 -26.83 -9.70 -23.50
N ASP A 44 -25.60 -9.22 -23.67
CA ASP A 44 -25.28 -7.80 -23.66
C ASP A 44 -25.15 -7.30 -25.12
N ASP A 45 -26.07 -6.42 -25.52
CA ASP A 45 -26.12 -5.77 -26.83
C ASP A 45 -25.32 -4.45 -26.79
N PRO A 46 -24.18 -4.33 -27.49
CA PRO A 46 -23.32 -3.14 -27.44
C PRO A 46 -24.01 -1.84 -27.88
N GLU A 47 -25.05 -1.93 -28.73
CA GLU A 47 -25.81 -0.76 -29.19
C GLU A 47 -26.79 -0.24 -28.12
N LYS A 48 -27.15 -1.09 -27.15
CA LYS A 48 -27.95 -0.66 -26.00
C LYS A 48 -27.11 0.23 -25.10
N HIS A 49 -27.57 1.47 -24.95
CA HIS A 49 -27.01 2.42 -24.00
C HIS A 49 -27.33 2.01 -22.56
N LEU A 50 -26.31 1.95 -21.70
CA LEU A 50 -26.45 1.54 -20.29
C LEU A 50 -25.94 2.64 -19.35
N THR A 51 -26.64 2.85 -18.23
CA THR A 51 -26.23 3.79 -17.18
C THR A 51 -25.78 3.02 -15.94
N PHE A 52 -24.62 3.39 -15.39
CA PHE A 52 -24.03 2.82 -14.18
C PHE A 52 -23.96 3.86 -13.07
N ASN A 53 -24.44 3.51 -11.88
CA ASN A 53 -24.25 4.28 -10.65
C ASN A 53 -23.09 3.67 -9.85
N ILE A 54 -21.99 4.40 -9.73
CA ILE A 54 -20.73 3.90 -9.19
C ILE A 54 -20.33 4.70 -7.96
N ILE A 55 -19.91 4.00 -6.91
CA ILE A 55 -19.18 4.60 -5.79
C ILE A 55 -17.73 4.20 -5.88
N SER A 56 -16.82 5.08 -5.44
CA SER A 56 -15.41 4.77 -5.31
C SER A 56 -14.78 5.49 -4.11
N PHE A 57 -13.79 4.86 -3.49
CA PHE A 57 -13.03 5.44 -2.39
C PHE A 57 -11.81 6.16 -2.93
N HIS A 58 -11.96 7.41 -3.35
CA HIS A 58 -10.82 8.23 -3.72
C HIS A 58 -10.80 9.54 -2.93
N SER A 59 -9.57 10.00 -2.67
CA SER A 59 -9.19 11.14 -1.83
C SER A 59 -10.08 12.38 -2.05
N PRO A 60 -10.35 13.20 -1.01
CA PRO A 60 -11.08 14.45 -1.16
C PRO A 60 -10.53 15.24 -2.36
N GLY A 61 -11.40 15.54 -3.34
CA GLY A 61 -11.02 16.34 -4.50
C GLY A 61 -11.60 15.89 -5.84
N TRP A 62 -11.91 14.60 -6.06
CA TRP A 62 -12.44 14.16 -7.36
C TRP A 62 -13.83 14.74 -7.64
N GLN A 63 -13.92 15.72 -8.53
CA GLN A 63 -15.17 16.38 -8.94
C GLN A 63 -15.65 15.95 -10.34
N GLY A 64 -14.92 15.06 -11.01
CA GLY A 64 -14.95 14.94 -12.47
C GLY A 64 -15.96 13.95 -13.05
N LYS A 65 -17.27 14.25 -12.94
CA LYS A 65 -18.28 13.64 -13.83
C LYS A 65 -17.95 13.86 -15.32
N GLU A 66 -17.13 14.87 -15.62
CA GLU A 66 -16.69 15.24 -16.96
C GLU A 66 -15.19 14.97 -17.22
N SER A 67 -14.55 14.14 -16.39
CA SER A 67 -13.13 13.83 -16.52
C SER A 67 -12.78 13.11 -17.82
N PHE A 68 -11.55 13.27 -18.30
CA PHE A 68 -11.04 12.59 -19.50
C PHE A 68 -11.27 11.07 -19.44
N ALA A 69 -10.92 10.42 -18.32
CA ALA A 69 -11.08 8.97 -18.19
C ALA A 69 -12.55 8.52 -18.24
N VAL A 70 -13.48 9.29 -17.66
CA VAL A 70 -14.92 9.00 -17.72
C VAL A 70 -15.43 9.12 -19.14
N LYS A 71 -15.17 10.26 -19.82
CA LYS A 71 -15.60 10.48 -21.22
C LYS A 71 -15.06 9.41 -22.16
N LEU A 72 -13.79 9.03 -21.98
CA LEU A 72 -13.15 7.99 -22.79
C LEU A 72 -13.88 6.63 -22.64
N LEU A 73 -14.31 6.26 -21.44
CA LEU A 73 -15.09 5.03 -21.21
C LEU A 73 -16.52 5.15 -21.75
N GLU A 74 -17.20 6.27 -21.50
CA GLU A 74 -18.58 6.51 -21.95
C GLU A 74 -18.70 6.42 -23.48
N GLU A 75 -17.80 7.10 -24.20
CA GLU A 75 -17.74 7.08 -25.67
C GLU A 75 -17.38 5.70 -26.20
N ARG A 76 -16.38 5.03 -25.61
CA ARG A 76 -15.88 3.73 -26.09
C ARG A 76 -16.90 2.60 -25.93
N PHE A 77 -17.72 2.65 -24.89
CA PHE A 77 -18.58 1.53 -24.50
C PHE A 77 -20.09 1.84 -24.61
N ASN A 78 -20.46 3.03 -25.09
CA ASN A 78 -21.85 3.50 -25.19
C ASN A 78 -22.58 3.39 -23.84
N ILE A 79 -22.00 4.03 -22.82
CA ILE A 79 -22.51 4.02 -21.45
C ILE A 79 -22.54 5.43 -20.85
N THR A 80 -23.26 5.57 -19.75
CA THR A 80 -23.15 6.72 -18.84
C THR A 80 -22.63 6.25 -17.49
N LEU A 81 -21.63 6.93 -16.92
CA LEU A 81 -21.02 6.63 -15.63
C LEU A 81 -21.36 7.71 -14.60
N ASN A 82 -22.42 7.49 -13.82
CA ASN A 82 -22.75 8.33 -12.67
C ASN A 82 -21.86 7.95 -11.48
N TYR A 83 -20.79 8.70 -11.26
CA TYR A 83 -19.84 8.40 -10.20
C TYR A 83 -19.96 9.37 -9.03
N ASP A 84 -19.99 8.81 -7.82
CA ASP A 84 -19.89 9.55 -6.57
C ASP A 84 -18.61 9.17 -5.80
N ALA A 85 -17.71 10.14 -5.62
CA ALA A 85 -16.53 9.98 -4.77
C ALA A 85 -16.93 10.16 -3.30
N ILE A 86 -16.79 9.11 -2.50
CA ILE A 86 -17.10 9.15 -1.07
C ILE A 86 -15.84 8.77 -0.29
N ASP A 87 -15.50 9.57 0.72
CA ASP A 87 -14.40 9.21 1.61
C ASP A 87 -14.70 7.89 2.34
N ARG A 88 -13.65 7.08 2.52
CA ARG A 88 -13.76 5.71 3.05
C ARG A 88 -14.42 5.67 4.43
N VAL A 89 -14.18 6.67 5.27
CA VAL A 89 -14.72 6.73 6.64
C VAL A 89 -16.23 6.98 6.59
N SER A 90 -16.66 7.96 5.81
CA SER A 90 -18.08 8.24 5.58
C SER A 90 -18.80 7.04 4.96
N PHE A 91 -18.21 6.39 3.96
CA PHE A 91 -18.81 5.22 3.34
C PHE A 91 -18.95 4.06 4.34
N ASN A 92 -17.92 3.75 5.11
CA ASN A 92 -17.98 2.69 6.11
C ASN A 92 -19.04 2.95 7.19
N ASN A 93 -19.24 4.22 7.56
CA ASN A 93 -20.20 4.61 8.60
C ASN A 93 -21.65 4.71 8.09
N LYS A 94 -21.86 5.27 6.89
CA LYS A 94 -23.20 5.60 6.36
C LYS A 94 -23.66 4.64 5.26
N GLY A 95 -22.74 4.06 4.51
CA GLY A 95 -23.02 3.16 3.38
C GLY A 95 -23.92 1.99 3.74
N PRO A 96 -23.66 1.24 4.84
CA PRO A 96 -24.54 0.15 5.26
C PRO A 96 -25.98 0.59 5.56
N LEU A 97 -26.19 1.78 6.11
CA LEU A 97 -27.53 2.34 6.37
C LEU A 97 -28.22 2.76 5.08
N ALA A 98 -27.49 3.38 4.14
CA ALA A 98 -28.02 3.72 2.82
C ALA A 98 -28.45 2.48 2.04
N MET A 99 -27.61 1.44 2.01
CA MET A 99 -27.95 0.16 1.38
C MET A 99 -29.14 -0.53 2.07
N ALA A 100 -29.24 -0.46 3.40
CA ALA A 100 -30.40 -0.96 4.14
C ALA A 100 -31.69 -0.20 3.81
N ALA A 101 -31.59 1.10 3.46
CA ALA A 101 -32.70 1.92 2.99
C ALA A 101 -33.05 1.68 1.50
N GLY A 102 -32.33 0.78 0.81
CA GLY A 102 -32.55 0.44 -0.59
C GLY A 102 -31.73 1.28 -1.58
N ILE A 103 -30.84 2.15 -1.10
CA ILE A 103 -29.94 2.94 -1.94
C ILE A 103 -28.66 2.13 -2.15
N ILE A 104 -28.68 1.25 -3.15
CA ILE A 104 -27.58 0.34 -3.49
C ILE A 104 -26.99 0.77 -4.85
N PRO A 105 -25.69 1.11 -4.93
CA PRO A 105 -25.03 1.42 -6.20
C PRO A 105 -24.90 0.18 -7.09
N ASP A 106 -24.77 0.39 -8.40
CA ASP A 106 -24.54 -0.70 -9.36
C ASP A 106 -23.19 -1.37 -9.11
N VAL A 107 -22.13 -0.56 -8.99
CA VAL A 107 -20.75 -1.03 -8.77
C VAL A 107 -20.11 -0.18 -7.66
N PHE A 108 -19.51 -0.82 -6.67
CA PHE A 108 -18.86 -0.10 -5.57
C PHE A 108 -17.76 -0.93 -4.90
N PRO A 109 -16.74 -0.30 -4.30
CA PRO A 109 -15.70 -1.01 -3.56
C PRO A 109 -16.22 -1.51 -2.21
N GLN A 110 -15.73 -2.67 -1.79
CA GLN A 110 -16.09 -3.24 -0.50
C GLN A 110 -14.95 -4.05 0.09
N SER A 111 -14.48 -3.70 1.30
CA SER A 111 -13.38 -4.44 1.94
C SER A 111 -13.69 -5.94 2.09
N TYR A 112 -12.69 -6.81 1.87
CA TYR A 112 -12.86 -8.28 1.97
C TYR A 112 -13.51 -8.72 3.29
N SER A 113 -13.15 -8.07 4.40
CA SER A 113 -13.67 -8.36 5.74
C SER A 113 -15.18 -8.11 5.93
N VAL A 114 -15.83 -7.33 5.06
CA VAL A 114 -17.27 -7.02 5.15
C VAL A 114 -18.12 -7.74 4.10
N LEU A 115 -17.51 -8.40 3.10
CA LEU A 115 -18.22 -9.11 2.03
C LEU A 115 -19.26 -10.10 2.58
N SER A 116 -18.88 -10.89 3.60
CA SER A 116 -19.80 -11.86 4.22
C SER A 116 -21.05 -11.21 4.80
N ARG A 117 -20.93 -10.01 5.39
CA ARG A 117 -22.06 -9.29 5.99
C ARG A 117 -22.95 -8.70 4.90
N SER A 118 -22.35 -8.10 3.88
CA SER A 118 -23.09 -7.51 2.74
C SER A 118 -23.85 -8.56 1.94
N ALA A 119 -23.25 -9.74 1.73
CA ALA A 119 -23.93 -10.88 1.12
C ALA A 119 -25.12 -11.35 1.97
N GLN A 120 -24.97 -11.44 3.30
CA GLN A 120 -26.05 -11.84 4.22
C GLN A 120 -27.21 -10.85 4.24
N HIS A 121 -26.94 -9.55 4.16
CA HIS A 121 -27.99 -8.52 4.06
C HIS A 121 -28.61 -8.41 2.66
N GLY A 122 -28.04 -9.10 1.66
CA GLY A 122 -28.52 -9.03 0.29
C GLY A 122 -28.23 -7.69 -0.39
N PHE A 123 -27.16 -6.99 0.01
CA PHE A 123 -26.73 -5.75 -0.64
C PHE A 123 -25.98 -6.01 -1.96
N ILE A 124 -25.33 -7.17 -2.07
CA ILE A 124 -24.52 -7.56 -3.21
C ILE A 124 -25.01 -8.88 -3.82
N MET A 125 -24.79 -9.06 -5.13
CA MET A 125 -25.10 -10.32 -5.82
C MET A 125 -23.87 -11.23 -5.94
N PRO A 126 -24.05 -12.57 -5.99
CA PRO A 126 -22.97 -13.47 -6.34
C PRO A 126 -22.54 -13.25 -7.80
N LEU A 127 -21.25 -13.40 -8.06
CA LEU A 127 -20.61 -13.27 -9.37
C LEU A 127 -19.87 -14.59 -9.67
N PRO A 128 -20.50 -15.54 -10.39
CA PRO A 128 -19.89 -16.86 -10.60
C PRO A 128 -18.53 -16.77 -11.30
N THR A 129 -17.61 -17.65 -10.90
CA THR A 129 -16.24 -17.65 -11.43
C THR A 129 -16.23 -17.93 -12.94
N GLU A 130 -17.14 -18.77 -13.42
CA GLU A 130 -17.32 -19.11 -14.83
C GLU A 130 -17.72 -17.88 -15.66
N VAL A 131 -18.51 -16.96 -15.08
CA VAL A 131 -18.91 -15.70 -15.74
C VAL A 131 -17.71 -14.78 -15.88
N ILE A 132 -16.88 -14.65 -14.83
CA ILE A 132 -15.65 -13.86 -14.88
C ILE A 132 -14.70 -14.44 -15.94
N ILE A 133 -14.46 -15.77 -15.94
CA ILE A 133 -13.55 -16.41 -16.89
C ILE A 133 -14.07 -16.28 -18.32
N LYS A 134 -15.38 -16.42 -18.56
CA LYS A 134 -15.98 -16.33 -19.89
C LYS A 134 -15.90 -14.91 -20.48
N TYR A 135 -16.18 -13.87 -19.69
CA TYR A 135 -16.29 -12.50 -20.20
C TYR A 135 -15.04 -11.64 -19.96
N ALA A 136 -14.17 -12.04 -19.03
CA ALA A 136 -12.89 -11.38 -18.75
C ALA A 136 -11.74 -12.39 -18.52
N PRO A 137 -11.42 -13.24 -19.51
CA PRO A 137 -10.39 -14.29 -19.38
C PRO A 137 -8.99 -13.73 -19.08
N THR A 138 -8.62 -12.56 -19.62
CA THR A 138 -7.32 -11.94 -19.34
C THR A 138 -7.23 -11.47 -17.90
N PHE A 139 -8.29 -10.85 -17.39
CA PHE A 139 -8.38 -10.49 -15.98
C PHE A 139 -8.30 -11.72 -15.08
N ALA A 140 -9.06 -12.75 -15.41
CA ALA A 140 -9.07 -13.99 -14.65
C ALA A 140 -7.67 -14.65 -14.63
N ARG A 141 -6.94 -14.64 -15.75
CA ARG A 141 -5.54 -15.10 -15.83
C ARG A 141 -4.63 -14.28 -14.93
N ILE A 142 -4.78 -12.95 -14.92
CA ILE A 142 -4.02 -12.08 -14.02
C ILE A 142 -4.28 -12.44 -12.55
N LEU A 143 -5.54 -12.68 -12.16
CA LEU A 143 -5.86 -13.11 -10.80
C LEU A 143 -5.16 -14.42 -10.43
N ARG A 144 -5.22 -15.41 -11.31
CA ARG A 144 -4.55 -16.71 -11.15
C ARG A 144 -3.03 -16.55 -10.99
N ASP A 145 -2.41 -15.73 -11.84
CA ASP A 145 -0.95 -15.58 -11.90
C ASP A 145 -0.41 -14.65 -10.78
N SER A 146 -1.26 -13.82 -10.17
CA SER A 146 -0.84 -12.83 -9.16
C SER A 146 -0.73 -13.42 -7.75
N SER A 147 -1.67 -14.27 -7.35
CA SER A 147 -1.68 -14.87 -6.02
C SER A 147 -2.68 -16.03 -5.92
N ASP A 148 -2.29 -17.07 -5.18
CA ASP A 148 -3.21 -18.12 -4.75
C ASP A 148 -4.41 -17.61 -3.93
N LEU A 149 -4.32 -16.39 -3.40
CA LEU A 149 -5.36 -15.77 -2.58
C LEU A 149 -6.47 -15.11 -3.40
N SER A 150 -6.24 -14.84 -4.69
CA SER A 150 -7.14 -14.05 -5.55
C SER A 150 -8.55 -14.57 -5.57
N TRP A 151 -8.70 -15.89 -5.72
CA TRP A 151 -10.00 -16.53 -5.84
C TRP A 151 -10.66 -16.86 -4.51
N ILE A 152 -9.92 -16.82 -3.39
CA ILE A 152 -10.50 -17.07 -2.05
C ILE A 152 -10.92 -15.77 -1.37
N ALA A 153 -10.17 -14.68 -1.54
CA ALA A 153 -10.38 -13.42 -0.83
C ALA A 153 -11.80 -12.87 -1.05
N GLY A 154 -12.32 -13.03 -2.27
CA GLY A 154 -13.65 -12.56 -2.66
C GLY A 154 -14.82 -13.52 -2.39
N ARG A 155 -14.60 -14.64 -1.70
CA ARG A 155 -15.64 -15.66 -1.51
C ARG A 155 -16.41 -15.53 -0.20
N VAL A 156 -17.70 -15.82 -0.29
CA VAL A 156 -18.61 -16.03 0.85
C VAL A 156 -19.34 -17.34 0.62
N ASN A 157 -19.30 -18.26 1.59
CA ASN A 157 -19.99 -19.56 1.53
C ASN A 157 -19.79 -20.31 0.20
N ASN A 158 -18.53 -20.37 -0.27
CA ASN A 158 -18.11 -21.02 -1.51
C ASN A 158 -18.54 -20.35 -2.82
N GLN A 159 -19.17 -19.17 -2.79
CA GLN A 159 -19.46 -18.36 -3.99
C GLN A 159 -18.60 -17.11 -4.04
N GLN A 160 -18.22 -16.70 -5.23
CA GLN A 160 -17.52 -15.44 -5.46
C GLN A 160 -18.53 -14.28 -5.45
N TYR A 161 -18.19 -13.17 -4.79
CA TYR A 161 -19.09 -12.02 -4.61
C TYR A 161 -18.51 -10.69 -5.11
N CYS A 162 -17.27 -10.71 -5.60
CA CYS A 162 -16.59 -9.51 -6.03
C CYS A 162 -15.63 -9.80 -7.19
N LEU A 163 -15.18 -8.75 -7.86
CA LEU A 163 -13.97 -8.73 -8.66
C LEU A 163 -12.80 -8.42 -7.72
N PRO A 164 -11.91 -9.39 -7.42
CA PRO A 164 -10.75 -9.15 -6.57
C PRO A 164 -9.85 -8.09 -7.20
N MET A 165 -9.41 -7.12 -6.39
CA MET A 165 -8.36 -6.20 -6.82
C MET A 165 -7.00 -6.79 -6.44
N VAL A 166 -6.11 -6.89 -7.42
CA VAL A 166 -4.74 -7.37 -7.24
C VAL A 166 -3.74 -6.28 -7.63
N GLN A 167 -2.56 -6.29 -7.00
CA GLN A 167 -1.46 -5.37 -7.30
C GLN A 167 -0.18 -6.16 -7.65
N PRO A 168 -0.07 -6.69 -8.89
CA PRO A 168 1.03 -7.57 -9.28
C PRO A 168 2.41 -6.90 -9.18
N THR A 169 2.47 -5.59 -9.41
CA THR A 169 3.69 -4.77 -9.42
C THR A 169 4.20 -4.46 -8.01
N ARG A 170 3.32 -4.47 -6.99
CA ARG A 170 3.69 -4.31 -5.57
C ARG A 170 4.28 -5.57 -4.94
N SER A 171 4.39 -6.64 -5.71
CA SER A 171 5.04 -7.90 -5.31
C SER A 171 6.57 -7.81 -5.36
N HIS A 172 7.14 -6.75 -4.78
CA HIS A 172 8.57 -6.53 -4.68
C HIS A 172 8.91 -6.00 -3.28
N PRO A 173 10.00 -6.47 -2.64
CA PRO A 173 10.39 -6.01 -1.32
C PRO A 173 10.74 -4.50 -1.34
N TYR A 174 10.63 -3.87 -0.17
CA TYR A 174 11.04 -2.49 0.06
C TYR A 174 12.23 -2.51 1.01
N PRO A 175 13.48 -2.40 0.54
CA PRO A 175 14.63 -2.33 1.44
C PRO A 175 14.58 -1.11 2.35
N GLY A 176 15.42 -1.10 3.39
CA GLY A 176 15.63 0.11 4.20
C GLY A 176 16.42 1.18 3.46
N ILE A 177 16.63 2.32 4.12
CA ILE A 177 17.47 3.43 3.66
C ILE A 177 18.53 3.75 4.71
N TRP A 178 19.73 4.07 4.25
CA TRP A 178 20.84 4.55 5.09
C TRP A 178 21.06 6.05 4.85
N ARG A 179 21.46 6.78 5.89
CA ARG A 179 22.11 8.09 5.76
C ARG A 179 23.45 7.92 5.05
N LYS A 180 23.48 8.21 3.75
CA LYS A 180 24.69 8.06 2.92
C LYS A 180 25.79 9.00 3.40
N ASP A 181 25.43 10.23 3.75
CA ASP A 181 26.36 11.22 4.28
C ASP A 181 26.98 10.78 5.62
N TRP A 182 26.23 10.05 6.46
CA TRP A 182 26.76 9.46 7.69
C TRP A 182 27.74 8.34 7.41
N LEU A 183 27.39 7.39 6.53
CA LEU A 183 28.28 6.31 6.11
C LEU A 183 29.60 6.88 5.56
N ASP A 184 29.52 7.89 4.69
CA ASP A 184 30.69 8.56 4.11
C ASP A 184 31.54 9.26 5.17
N ALA A 185 30.91 9.97 6.12
CA ALA A 185 31.61 10.72 7.18
C ALA A 185 32.38 9.83 8.17
N VAL A 186 31.99 8.57 8.31
CA VAL A 186 32.68 7.59 9.17
C VAL A 186 33.51 6.58 8.38
N GLY A 187 33.64 6.77 7.06
CA GLY A 187 34.49 5.96 6.20
C GLY A 187 33.90 4.62 5.74
N ILE A 188 32.60 4.38 5.93
CA ILE A 188 31.92 3.18 5.44
C ILE A 188 31.55 3.37 3.98
N LYS A 189 32.33 2.76 3.06
CA LYS A 189 32.12 2.87 1.60
C LYS A 189 31.23 1.79 1.02
N LYS A 190 31.23 0.60 1.61
CA LYS A 190 30.32 -0.48 1.23
C LYS A 190 29.04 -0.34 2.06
N ILE A 191 27.88 -0.39 1.40
CA ILE A 191 26.61 -0.47 2.11
C ILE A 191 26.59 -1.74 2.97
N PRO A 192 26.30 -1.65 4.28
CA PRO A 192 26.20 -2.82 5.15
C PRO A 192 25.25 -3.87 4.57
N ASP A 193 25.63 -5.15 4.63
CA ASP A 193 24.96 -6.26 3.95
C ASP A 193 24.67 -7.49 4.83
N THR A 194 25.17 -7.50 6.06
CA THR A 194 24.90 -8.55 7.06
C THR A 194 24.48 -7.94 8.39
N ILE A 195 23.86 -8.74 9.26
CA ILE A 195 23.56 -8.33 10.63
C ILE A 195 24.82 -7.87 11.38
N ASP A 196 25.97 -8.49 11.13
CA ASP A 196 27.25 -8.09 11.73
C ASP A 196 27.73 -6.74 11.18
N GLU A 197 27.64 -6.52 9.86
CA GLU A 197 27.98 -5.23 9.25
C GLU A 197 27.03 -4.11 9.70
N PHE A 198 25.74 -4.40 9.87
CA PHE A 198 24.77 -3.46 10.47
C PHE A 198 25.16 -3.15 11.92
N THR A 199 25.53 -4.15 12.71
CA THR A 199 25.98 -3.97 14.10
C THR A 199 27.20 -3.07 14.17
N ALA A 200 28.22 -3.34 13.35
CA ALA A 200 29.43 -2.52 13.28
C ALA A 200 29.14 -1.08 12.83
N ALA A 201 28.24 -0.89 11.86
CA ALA A 201 27.83 0.44 11.42
C ALA A 201 27.12 1.22 12.55
N PHE A 202 26.23 0.59 13.31
CA PHE A 202 25.54 1.22 14.43
C PHE A 202 26.46 1.55 15.60
N GLU A 203 27.43 0.69 15.89
CA GLU A 203 28.50 0.95 16.86
C GLU A 203 29.28 2.20 16.47
N ILE A 204 29.78 2.26 15.23
CA ILE A 204 30.51 3.42 14.71
C ILE A 204 29.66 4.68 14.75
N PHE A 205 28.38 4.61 14.39
CA PHE A 205 27.48 5.77 14.47
C PHE A 205 27.36 6.32 15.88
N LEU A 206 27.18 5.45 16.87
CA LEU A 206 27.04 5.84 18.27
C LEU A 206 28.32 6.53 18.80
N GLU A 207 29.49 5.98 18.47
CA GLU A 207 30.78 6.49 18.96
C GLU A 207 31.28 7.73 18.20
N SER A 208 31.02 7.78 16.89
CA SER A 208 31.67 8.74 16.01
C SER A 208 30.86 10.02 15.76
N LYS A 209 29.58 10.07 16.16
CA LYS A 209 28.69 11.22 15.92
C LYS A 209 28.69 11.65 14.44
N PRO A 210 28.26 10.76 13.52
CA PRO A 210 28.41 10.89 12.07
C PRO A 210 27.81 12.16 11.49
N ASP A 211 26.73 12.68 12.07
CA ASP A 211 26.09 13.93 11.62
C ASP A 211 27.00 15.15 11.79
N ALA A 212 27.62 15.27 12.97
CA ALA A 212 28.60 16.30 13.27
C ALA A 212 29.86 16.15 12.41
N ARG A 213 30.31 14.91 12.18
CA ARG A 213 31.42 14.63 11.26
C ARG A 213 31.08 14.98 9.81
N SER A 214 29.86 14.72 9.36
CA SER A 214 29.36 15.09 8.04
C SER A 214 29.42 16.61 7.85
N PHE A 215 28.97 17.38 8.85
CA PHE A 215 29.11 18.84 8.86
C PHE A 215 30.57 19.28 8.82
N ILE A 216 31.43 18.76 9.72
CA ILE A 216 32.85 19.11 9.77
C ILE A 216 33.55 18.81 8.44
N SER A 217 33.24 17.67 7.82
CA SER A 217 33.82 17.29 6.54
C SER A 217 33.41 18.24 5.41
N ALA A 218 32.17 18.72 5.41
CA ALA A 218 31.68 19.63 4.38
C ALA A 218 32.25 21.05 4.51
N PHE A 219 32.54 21.48 5.73
CA PHE A 219 32.95 22.85 6.03
C PHE A 219 34.37 22.96 6.59
N SER A 220 35.20 21.93 6.38
CA SER A 220 36.54 21.85 6.97
C SER A 220 37.44 23.05 6.63
N GLY A 221 37.27 23.65 5.44
CA GLY A 221 38.03 24.82 4.98
C GLY A 221 37.68 26.13 5.68
N VAL A 222 36.60 26.19 6.45
CA VAL A 222 36.17 27.38 7.20
C VAL A 222 36.09 27.15 8.71
N LEU A 223 36.38 25.94 9.19
CA LEU A 223 36.35 25.58 10.61
C LEU A 223 37.78 25.46 11.16
N ASP A 224 38.05 26.14 12.28
CA ASP A 224 39.26 25.89 13.07
C ASP A 224 39.13 24.63 13.94
N GLU A 225 40.24 24.18 14.55
CA GLU A 225 40.26 22.95 15.34
C GLU A 225 39.42 23.03 16.62
N ASP A 226 39.32 24.21 17.25
CA ASP A 226 38.51 24.43 18.44
C ASP A 226 37.01 24.33 18.09
N GLN A 227 36.61 24.89 16.95
CA GLN A 227 35.27 24.77 16.40
C GLN A 227 34.92 23.32 16.10
N LYS A 228 35.81 22.57 15.42
CA LYS A 228 35.59 21.14 15.15
C LYS A 228 35.38 20.34 16.43
N LYS A 229 36.20 20.60 17.45
CA LYS A 229 36.09 19.94 18.75
C LYS A 229 34.76 20.29 19.43
N ARG A 230 34.40 21.58 19.49
CA ARG A 230 33.13 22.04 20.08
C ARG A 230 31.92 21.40 19.41
N ILE A 231 31.92 21.32 18.09
CA ILE A 231 30.86 20.68 17.30
C ILE A 231 30.68 19.21 17.72
N LEU A 232 31.78 18.46 17.87
CA LEU A 232 31.71 17.06 18.31
C LEU A 232 31.27 16.94 19.77
N GLU A 233 31.68 17.84 20.64
CA GLU A 233 31.28 17.83 22.06
C GLU A 233 29.79 18.14 22.23
N GLU A 234 29.28 19.16 21.54
CA GLU A 234 27.88 19.62 21.60
C GLU A 234 26.92 18.76 20.76
N ALA A 235 27.42 17.85 19.94
CA ALA A 235 26.60 17.02 19.07
C ALA A 235 25.67 16.09 19.87
N ASN A 236 24.40 16.13 19.46
CA ASN A 236 23.33 15.31 20.02
C ASN A 236 23.64 13.81 19.92
N PRO A 237 23.12 13.00 20.85
CA PRO A 237 23.13 11.54 20.70
C PRO A 237 22.45 11.11 19.40
N VAL A 238 22.95 10.01 18.85
CA VAL A 238 22.39 9.38 17.65
C VAL A 238 22.14 7.90 17.89
N TRP A 239 21.28 7.31 17.07
CA TRP A 239 20.94 5.89 17.11
C TRP A 239 21.14 5.27 15.73
N GLY A 240 21.28 3.95 15.72
CA GLY A 240 21.30 3.17 14.48
C GLY A 240 19.96 3.27 13.76
N MET A 241 18.87 2.96 14.48
CA MET A 241 17.52 2.90 13.92
C MET A 241 16.44 3.16 14.97
N SER A 242 15.19 3.31 14.53
CA SER A 242 13.98 3.13 15.34
C SER A 242 13.10 2.03 14.73
N GLY A 243 11.99 1.71 15.40
CA GLY A 243 10.99 0.76 14.93
C GLY A 243 9.58 1.25 15.20
N ASP A 244 8.59 0.53 14.69
CA ASP A 244 7.16 0.77 14.96
C ASP A 244 6.52 -0.55 15.36
N ILE A 245 6.26 -0.72 16.66
CA ILE A 245 5.64 -1.93 17.18
C ILE A 245 4.14 -2.04 16.80
N HIS A 246 3.48 -0.90 16.56
CA HIS A 246 2.03 -0.81 16.34
C HIS A 246 1.67 -1.19 14.90
N HIS A 247 2.39 -0.64 13.92
CA HIS A 247 2.30 -0.98 12.51
C HIS A 247 3.40 -1.98 12.16
N TYR A 248 3.27 -3.17 12.74
CA TYR A 248 4.23 -4.26 12.57
C TYR A 248 4.45 -4.65 11.09
N ASN A 249 3.46 -4.36 10.27
CA ASN A 249 3.43 -4.61 8.84
C ASN A 249 4.32 -3.63 8.06
N GLU A 250 4.74 -2.50 8.64
CA GLU A 250 5.51 -1.46 7.97
C GLU A 250 6.86 -1.16 8.65
N GLY A 251 6.95 -1.21 9.98
CA GLY A 251 8.14 -0.69 10.68
C GLY A 251 8.76 -1.57 11.76
N MET A 252 8.26 -2.78 12.04
CA MET A 252 8.76 -3.61 13.14
C MET A 252 9.94 -4.52 12.75
N PHE A 253 11.07 -3.92 12.38
CA PHE A 253 12.34 -4.63 12.16
C PHE A 253 12.24 -5.84 11.21
N SER A 254 11.35 -5.77 10.21
CA SER A 254 10.94 -6.94 9.41
C SER A 254 12.10 -7.64 8.70
N GLU A 255 13.08 -6.87 8.25
CA GLU A 255 14.31 -7.35 7.63
C GLU A 255 15.27 -8.02 8.62
N ILE A 256 15.24 -7.59 9.89
CA ILE A 256 16.00 -8.25 10.94
C ILE A 256 15.39 -9.62 11.22
N PHE A 257 14.07 -9.72 11.34
CA PHE A 257 13.42 -11.03 11.47
C PHE A 257 13.67 -11.93 10.25
N GLY A 258 13.62 -11.39 9.04
CA GLY A 258 13.89 -12.16 7.83
C GLY A 258 15.33 -12.64 7.72
N ALA A 259 16.30 -11.92 8.29
CA ALA A 259 17.68 -12.38 8.44
C ALA A 259 17.79 -13.66 9.31
N PHE A 260 16.82 -13.90 10.20
CA PHE A 260 16.69 -15.13 10.99
C PHE A 260 15.68 -16.12 10.40
N ASN A 261 15.28 -15.96 9.13
CA ASN A 261 14.36 -16.84 8.42
C ASN A 261 12.93 -16.90 9.00
N VAL A 262 12.40 -15.76 9.46
CA VAL A 262 11.03 -15.68 9.97
C VAL A 262 10.39 -14.32 9.69
N GLN A 263 9.06 -14.27 9.57
CA GLN A 263 8.29 -13.03 9.70
C GLN A 263 7.28 -13.20 10.84
N PRO A 264 7.46 -12.50 11.98
CA PRO A 264 6.77 -12.82 13.22
C PRO A 264 5.27 -12.49 13.21
N PHE A 265 4.82 -11.59 12.33
CA PHE A 265 3.41 -11.22 12.24
C PHE A 265 2.79 -11.70 10.94
N GLN A 266 3.22 -12.87 10.48
CA GLN A 266 2.77 -13.48 9.23
C GLN A 266 2.47 -14.95 9.43
N TRP A 267 1.61 -15.44 8.54
CA TRP A 267 1.41 -16.87 8.34
C TRP A 267 2.52 -17.40 7.44
N ILE A 268 3.27 -18.38 7.92
CA ILE A 268 4.41 -18.96 7.21
C ILE A 268 4.20 -20.46 7.01
N LEU A 269 4.98 -21.06 6.10
CA LEU A 269 5.05 -22.51 5.95
C LEU A 269 6.29 -23.05 6.67
N ILE A 270 6.09 -24.05 7.51
CA ILE A 270 7.16 -24.86 8.09
C ILE A 270 6.86 -26.30 7.73
N ASP A 271 7.77 -26.95 7.01
CA ASP A 271 7.59 -28.32 6.50
C ASP A 271 6.28 -28.54 5.71
N GLY A 272 5.83 -27.50 5.01
CA GLY A 272 4.60 -27.51 4.22
C GLY A 272 3.31 -27.23 5.02
N ASP A 273 3.40 -27.10 6.34
CA ASP A 273 2.29 -26.77 7.21
C ASP A 273 2.22 -25.29 7.55
N LEU A 274 1.00 -24.75 7.55
CA LEU A 274 0.75 -23.38 7.95
C LEU A 274 1.00 -23.21 9.45
N GLN A 275 1.85 -22.23 9.79
CA GLN A 275 2.22 -21.86 11.15
C GLN A 275 2.14 -20.35 11.33
N TRP A 276 2.05 -19.92 12.60
CA TRP A 276 2.18 -18.52 12.95
C TRP A 276 3.66 -18.18 13.21
N GLY A 277 4.22 -17.20 12.50
CA GLY A 277 5.64 -16.88 12.60
C GLY A 277 6.06 -16.40 13.99
N GLY A 278 5.19 -15.70 14.72
CA GLY A 278 5.54 -14.99 15.95
C GLY A 278 5.80 -15.85 17.19
N ILE A 279 5.63 -17.16 17.06
CA ILE A 279 5.88 -18.14 18.14
C ILE A 279 6.97 -19.14 17.77
N GLN A 280 7.71 -18.90 16.69
CA GLN A 280 8.77 -19.81 16.23
C GLN A 280 10.10 -19.56 16.95
N PRO A 281 10.96 -20.59 17.09
CA PRO A 281 12.31 -20.43 17.65
C PRO A 281 13.15 -19.34 16.96
N GLU A 282 12.97 -19.18 15.66
CA GLU A 282 13.61 -18.16 14.83
C GLU A 282 13.25 -16.74 15.28
N SER A 283 12.00 -16.50 15.70
CA SER A 283 11.59 -15.21 16.26
C SER A 283 12.29 -14.94 17.60
N LYS A 284 12.45 -15.96 18.44
CA LYS A 284 13.23 -15.84 19.69
C LYS A 284 14.68 -15.44 19.42
N LYS A 285 15.31 -16.00 18.36
CA LYS A 285 16.69 -15.67 17.95
C LYS A 285 16.79 -14.21 17.50
N ALA A 286 15.85 -13.74 16.66
CA ALA A 286 15.82 -12.35 16.21
C ALA A 286 15.59 -11.38 17.39
N LEU A 287 14.67 -11.70 18.31
CA LEU A 287 14.43 -10.92 19.52
C LEU A 287 15.66 -10.82 20.42
N LYS A 288 16.48 -11.88 20.49
CA LYS A 288 17.77 -11.84 21.19
C LYS A 288 18.70 -10.79 20.59
N GLN A 289 18.81 -10.72 19.26
CA GLN A 289 19.62 -9.70 18.59
C GLN A 289 19.09 -8.29 18.83
N LEU A 290 17.78 -8.09 18.68
CA LEU A 290 17.15 -6.78 18.91
C LEU A 290 17.29 -6.32 20.37
N LYS A 291 17.19 -7.25 21.34
CA LYS A 291 17.46 -6.95 22.75
C LYS A 291 18.91 -6.49 22.96
N ILE A 292 19.89 -7.16 22.35
CA ILE A 292 21.30 -6.77 22.42
C ILE A 292 21.47 -5.35 21.85
N TRP A 293 20.95 -5.09 20.64
CA TRP A 293 21.01 -3.76 20.03
C TRP A 293 20.32 -2.68 20.87
N ARG A 294 19.20 -3.00 21.53
CA ARG A 294 18.52 -2.06 22.43
C ARG A 294 19.34 -1.77 23.69
N GLN A 295 20.03 -2.77 24.25
CA GLN A 295 20.93 -2.61 25.41
C GLN A 295 22.18 -1.80 25.06
N LEU A 296 22.72 -1.99 23.85
CA LEU A 296 23.87 -1.22 23.33
C LEU A 296 23.49 0.20 22.87
N GLY A 297 22.20 0.55 22.86
CA GLY A 297 21.74 1.88 22.47
C GLY A 297 21.64 2.10 20.96
N TYR A 298 21.63 1.05 20.14
CA TYR A 298 21.49 1.17 18.68
C TYR A 298 20.04 1.39 18.24
N ILE A 299 19.08 0.94 19.04
CA ILE A 299 17.65 1.15 18.80
C ILE A 299 17.17 2.33 19.66
N HIS A 300 16.53 3.31 19.02
CA HIS A 300 15.94 4.46 19.68
C HIS A 300 14.92 4.02 20.76
N PRO A 301 14.93 4.60 21.98
CA PRO A 301 14.05 4.16 23.07
C PRO A 301 12.56 4.22 22.74
N ASP A 302 12.14 5.21 21.92
CA ASP A 302 10.74 5.40 21.53
C ASP A 302 10.23 4.44 20.45
N PHE A 303 10.96 3.39 20.06
CA PHE A 303 10.51 2.44 19.03
C PHE A 303 9.13 1.80 19.31
N VAL A 304 8.65 1.88 20.55
CA VAL A 304 7.32 1.41 20.98
C VAL A 304 6.21 2.46 20.82
N GLN A 305 6.56 3.73 20.65
CA GLN A 305 5.63 4.86 20.47
C GLN A 305 5.66 5.43 19.06
N ASP A 306 6.78 5.25 18.36
CA ASP A 306 6.98 5.79 17.01
C ASP A 306 6.03 5.16 16.01
N HIS A 307 5.47 6.00 15.14
CA HIS A 307 4.87 5.56 13.90
C HIS A 307 5.90 5.63 12.77
N HIS A 308 6.00 4.55 11.99
CA HIS A 308 7.03 4.37 10.95
C HIS A 308 7.09 5.53 9.96
N SER A 309 5.97 5.89 9.33
CA SER A 309 5.88 6.98 8.36
C SER A 309 5.86 8.40 8.96
N ARG A 310 5.95 8.55 10.29
CA ARG A 310 5.94 9.84 10.98
C ARG A 310 7.19 10.01 11.84
N GLU A 311 7.16 9.62 13.11
CA GLU A 311 8.23 9.91 14.07
C GLU A 311 9.54 9.22 13.69
N ALA A 312 9.51 7.96 13.26
CA ALA A 312 10.72 7.25 12.82
C ALA A 312 11.36 7.91 11.59
N PHE A 313 10.53 8.39 10.67
CA PHE A 313 11.00 9.09 9.48
C PHE A 313 11.52 10.50 9.79
N GLN A 314 10.83 11.23 10.67
CA GLN A 314 11.30 12.51 11.19
C GLN A 314 12.66 12.36 11.89
N LYS A 315 12.89 11.26 12.62
CA LYS A 315 14.18 10.97 13.27
C LYS A 315 15.32 10.79 12.25
N LEU A 316 15.06 10.12 11.14
CA LEU A 316 16.04 10.01 10.05
C LEU A 316 16.40 11.40 9.49
N TYR A 317 15.39 12.27 9.36
CA TYR A 317 15.52 13.63 8.83
C TYR A 317 16.24 14.59 9.76
N SER A 318 15.93 14.54 11.04
CA SER A 318 16.52 15.41 12.05
C SER A 318 17.92 14.96 12.50
N GLY A 319 18.51 13.95 11.84
CA GLY A 319 19.83 13.43 12.17
C GLY A 319 19.87 12.70 13.52
N ILE A 320 18.78 12.03 13.88
CA ILE A 320 18.66 11.24 15.12
C ILE A 320 18.99 9.77 14.85
N THR A 321 18.50 9.21 13.73
CA THR A 321 18.78 7.82 13.33
C THR A 321 19.57 7.75 12.02
N GLY A 322 20.44 6.74 11.87
CA GLY A 322 21.25 6.54 10.66
C GLY A 322 20.63 5.59 9.63
N TYR A 323 19.64 4.79 10.04
CA TYR A 323 18.94 3.80 9.23
C TYR A 323 17.43 3.83 9.49
N MET A 324 16.66 3.55 8.45
CA MET A 324 15.23 3.27 8.57
C MET A 324 14.84 2.08 7.71
N SER A 325 14.03 1.19 8.25
CA SER A 325 13.51 0.02 7.54
C SER A 325 12.48 0.42 6.47
N ARG A 326 12.31 -0.44 5.46
CA ARG A 326 11.15 -0.44 4.54
C ARG A 326 10.79 0.93 3.93
N TRP A 327 11.71 1.53 3.17
CA TRP A 327 11.43 2.83 2.51
C TRP A 327 12.05 2.99 1.12
N ALA A 328 13.08 2.20 0.79
CA ALA A 328 13.81 2.36 -0.46
C ALA A 328 12.96 1.96 -1.67
N THR A 329 12.71 2.93 -2.54
CA THR A 329 12.32 2.74 -3.92
C THR A 329 13.17 3.65 -4.79
N TYR A 330 13.26 3.36 -6.09
CA TYR A 330 13.92 4.25 -7.05
C TYR A 330 13.38 5.69 -6.94
N ILE A 331 12.05 5.80 -6.88
CA ILE A 331 11.32 7.07 -6.84
C ILE A 331 11.60 7.84 -5.54
N GLU A 332 11.49 7.17 -4.40
CA GLU A 332 11.67 7.80 -3.08
C GLU A 332 13.13 8.19 -2.81
N LEU A 333 14.08 7.69 -3.60
CA LEU A 333 15.50 8.05 -3.54
C LEU A 333 15.94 8.97 -4.69
N HIS A 334 15.06 9.27 -5.65
CA HIS A 334 15.41 10.11 -6.78
C HIS A 334 15.61 11.58 -6.34
N PRO A 335 16.68 12.28 -6.77
CA PRO A 335 16.96 13.65 -6.35
C PRO A 335 15.82 14.65 -6.61
N ASP A 336 15.05 14.45 -7.67
CA ASP A 336 13.91 15.32 -8.02
C ASP A 336 12.66 15.09 -7.16
N ARG A 337 12.61 14.01 -6.37
CA ARG A 337 11.47 13.73 -5.50
C ARG A 337 11.30 14.88 -4.51
N GLU A 338 10.08 15.43 -4.41
CA GLU A 338 9.75 16.56 -3.52
C GLU A 338 10.31 16.36 -2.11
N ARG A 339 10.16 15.13 -1.61
CA ARG A 339 10.64 14.73 -0.30
C ARG A 339 12.16 14.78 -0.17
N ILE A 340 12.91 14.34 -1.18
CA ILE A 340 14.37 14.45 -1.22
C ILE A 340 14.82 15.91 -1.31
N ARG A 341 14.17 16.72 -2.15
CA ARG A 341 14.44 18.17 -2.25
C ARG A 341 14.11 18.92 -0.96
N THR A 342 13.01 18.56 -0.30
CA THR A 342 12.66 19.10 1.01
C THR A 342 13.75 18.79 2.03
N MET A 343 14.30 17.58 1.99
CA MET A 343 15.35 17.16 2.90
C MET A 343 16.69 17.79 2.62
N ALA A 344 17.05 17.95 1.34
CA ALA A 344 18.16 18.76 0.89
C ALA A 344 18.08 20.18 1.46
N ARG A 345 16.91 20.82 1.34
CA ARG A 345 16.65 22.17 1.87
C ARG A 345 16.77 22.23 3.39
N LEU A 346 16.14 21.31 4.13
CA LEU A 346 16.22 21.27 5.59
C LEU A 346 17.65 21.05 6.08
N GLN A 347 18.43 20.20 5.40
CA GLN A 347 19.84 20.02 5.73
C GLN A 347 20.66 21.29 5.44
N ARG A 348 20.40 21.97 4.31
CA ARG A 348 21.04 23.25 3.96
C ARG A 348 20.73 24.35 4.98
N GLU A 349 19.47 24.47 5.39
CA GLU A 349 19.03 25.42 6.43
C GLU A 349 19.72 25.15 7.76
N ARG A 350 19.82 23.89 8.18
CA ARG A 350 20.53 23.48 9.39
C ARG A 350 22.02 23.80 9.33
N ASP A 351 22.66 23.58 8.17
CA ASP A 351 24.07 23.89 7.99
C ASP A 351 24.32 25.41 8.07
N ILE A 352 23.42 26.23 7.50
CA ILE A 352 23.47 27.69 7.63
C ILE A 352 23.37 28.11 9.10
N GLU A 353 22.34 27.65 9.81
CA GLU A 353 22.13 27.97 11.23
C GLU A 353 23.35 27.58 12.09
N MET A 354 23.98 26.46 11.78
CA MET A 354 25.17 25.99 12.48
C MET A 354 26.39 26.88 12.20
N LEU A 355 26.61 27.31 10.96
CA LEU A 355 27.67 28.26 10.62
C LEU A 355 27.45 29.65 11.27
N GLU A 356 26.20 30.10 11.35
CA GLU A 356 25.83 31.34 12.08
C GLU A 356 26.17 31.23 13.56
N LYS A 357 25.82 30.11 14.22
CA LYS A 357 26.18 29.83 15.63
C LYS A 357 27.69 29.72 15.85
N LEU A 358 28.46 29.46 14.81
CA LEU A 358 29.93 29.45 14.82
C LEU A 358 30.54 30.82 14.51
N GLY A 359 29.71 31.86 14.36
CA GLY A 359 30.13 33.25 14.16
C GLY A 359 30.64 33.54 12.75
N LYS A 360 30.27 32.74 11.75
CA LYS A 360 30.65 32.98 10.35
C LYS A 360 29.85 34.16 9.79
N THR A 361 30.50 34.98 8.98
CA THR A 361 29.86 36.10 8.29
C THR A 361 28.94 35.59 7.17
N GLU A 362 27.95 36.38 6.78
CA GLU A 362 27.03 36.04 5.69
C GLU A 362 27.78 35.70 4.38
N VAL A 363 28.87 36.40 4.08
CA VAL A 363 29.71 36.14 2.89
C VAL A 363 30.42 34.79 2.99
N GLU A 364 30.93 34.42 4.16
CA GLU A 364 31.56 33.11 4.38
C GLU A 364 30.55 31.98 4.32
N ILE A 365 29.36 32.18 4.90
CA ILE A 365 28.25 31.22 4.87
C ILE A 365 27.85 30.98 3.41
N ASN A 366 27.51 32.03 2.66
CA ASN A 366 27.07 31.91 1.27
C ASN A 366 28.11 31.18 0.40
N ARG A 367 29.39 31.55 0.51
CA ARG A 367 30.47 30.86 -0.21
C ARG A 367 30.58 29.37 0.19
N SER A 368 30.52 29.07 1.48
CA SER A 368 30.68 27.70 1.99
C SER A 368 29.52 26.81 1.59
N ILE A 369 28.29 27.33 1.66
CA ILE A 369 27.08 26.63 1.22
C ILE A 369 27.13 26.37 -0.28
N SER A 370 27.48 27.36 -1.11
CA SER A 370 27.65 27.14 -2.56
C SER A 370 28.71 26.10 -2.88
N ASN A 371 29.84 26.09 -2.15
CA ASN A 371 30.87 25.06 -2.33
C ASN A 371 30.36 23.67 -1.94
N ALA A 372 29.64 23.55 -0.82
CA ALA A 372 29.06 22.29 -0.37
C ALA A 372 28.00 21.76 -1.35
N GLU A 373 27.19 22.67 -1.92
CA GLU A 373 26.20 22.37 -2.96
C GLU A 373 26.86 21.86 -4.24
N ASN A 374 27.91 22.53 -4.73
CA ASN A 374 28.70 22.11 -5.90
C ASN A 374 29.38 20.74 -5.70
N ASN A 375 29.68 20.38 -4.45
CA ASN A 375 30.23 19.07 -4.08
C ASN A 375 29.13 18.00 -3.84
N GLY A 376 27.87 18.32 -4.11
CA GLY A 376 26.76 17.37 -4.05
C GLY A 376 26.23 17.06 -2.65
N ARG A 377 26.57 17.86 -1.62
CA ARG A 377 26.14 17.62 -0.21
C ARG A 377 24.63 17.46 -0.08
N TYR A 378 23.85 18.16 -0.89
CA TYR A 378 22.39 18.23 -0.79
C TYR A 378 21.65 17.39 -1.85
N VAL A 379 22.33 16.56 -2.66
CA VAL A 379 21.68 15.87 -3.79
C VAL A 379 21.27 14.42 -3.45
N SER A 380 22.02 13.73 -2.59
CA SER A 380 21.77 12.31 -2.25
C SER A 380 22.17 12.01 -0.82
N LEU A 381 21.40 12.55 0.13
CA LEU A 381 21.62 12.33 1.56
C LEU A 381 21.38 10.87 1.98
N TRP A 382 20.61 10.10 1.20
CA TRP A 382 20.32 8.70 1.48
C TRP A 382 20.78 7.77 0.37
N THR A 383 20.88 6.50 0.73
CA THR A 383 21.14 5.41 -0.20
C THR A 383 20.29 4.21 0.18
N SER A 384 19.96 3.37 -0.81
CA SER A 384 19.25 2.12 -0.55
C SER A 384 20.08 1.22 0.34
N ALA A 385 19.44 0.59 1.31
CA ALA A 385 19.99 -0.55 2.00
C ALA A 385 19.89 -1.81 1.16
N THR A 386 20.70 -2.79 1.53
CA THR A 386 20.47 -4.20 1.20
C THR A 386 19.48 -4.81 2.21
N ILE A 387 18.92 -5.97 1.88
CA ILE A 387 18.17 -6.79 2.83
C ILE A 387 19.20 -7.67 3.55
N PRO A 388 19.55 -7.43 4.83
CA PRO A 388 20.73 -8.00 5.46
C PRO A 388 20.67 -9.54 5.55
N ALA A 389 21.81 -10.19 5.30
CA ALA A 389 22.00 -11.59 5.65
C ALA A 389 22.15 -11.75 7.16
N GLY A 390 21.43 -12.72 7.73
CA GLY A 390 21.68 -13.15 9.10
C GLY A 390 22.73 -14.24 9.20
N PRO A 391 22.98 -14.75 10.41
CA PRO A 391 24.05 -15.73 10.67
C PRO A 391 23.95 -17.03 9.87
N GLY A 392 22.73 -17.45 9.50
CA GLY A 392 22.47 -18.61 8.65
C GLY A 392 22.50 -18.34 7.14
N GLY A 393 22.86 -17.12 6.73
CA GLY A 393 22.81 -16.68 5.32
C GLY A 393 21.40 -16.34 4.82
N HIS A 394 20.37 -16.51 5.65
CA HIS A 394 18.99 -16.16 5.32
C HIS A 394 18.82 -14.65 5.17
N ARG A 395 17.91 -14.27 4.27
CA ARG A 395 17.51 -12.90 3.99
C ARG A 395 16.01 -12.90 3.77
N GLY A 396 15.33 -11.88 4.25
CA GLY A 396 13.90 -11.73 4.02
C GLY A 396 13.43 -10.37 4.48
N ILE A 397 12.44 -9.82 3.81
CA ILE A 397 11.69 -8.65 4.28
C ILE A 397 10.23 -8.82 3.87
N ARG A 398 9.31 -8.30 4.68
CA ARG A 398 7.88 -8.35 4.35
C ARG A 398 7.61 -7.66 3.01
N MET A 399 6.89 -8.36 2.14
CA MET A 399 6.27 -7.81 0.94
C MET A 399 4.80 -7.47 1.24
N PRO A 400 4.22 -6.38 0.68
CA PRO A 400 2.80 -6.07 0.85
C PRO A 400 1.84 -7.15 0.28
N GLY A 401 2.38 -8.09 -0.52
CA GLY A 401 1.60 -9.09 -1.23
C GLY A 401 0.74 -8.51 -2.35
N ALA A 402 0.09 -9.39 -3.12
CA ALA A 402 -0.74 -8.97 -4.24
C ALA A 402 -2.17 -8.58 -3.82
N ILE A 403 -2.61 -8.98 -2.61
CA ILE A 403 -3.96 -8.80 -2.05
C ILE A 403 -3.86 -8.47 -0.57
N GLY A 404 -4.78 -7.63 -0.07
CA GLY A 404 -4.88 -7.20 1.32
C GLY A 404 -4.77 -5.68 1.42
N ASP A 405 -3.60 -5.21 1.86
CA ASP A 405 -3.28 -3.79 2.05
C ASP A 405 -3.54 -2.98 0.77
N TRP A 406 -4.37 -1.93 0.86
CA TRP A 406 -4.69 -1.02 -0.26
C TRP A 406 -5.37 -1.68 -1.48
N THR A 407 -5.87 -2.91 -1.34
CA THR A 407 -6.70 -3.58 -2.34
C THR A 407 -8.17 -3.56 -1.93
N GLU A 408 -9.03 -3.12 -2.83
CA GLU A 408 -10.46 -3.00 -2.59
C GLU A 408 -11.18 -3.66 -3.75
N PRO A 409 -11.79 -4.82 -3.52
CA PRO A 409 -12.50 -5.47 -4.60
C PRO A 409 -13.78 -4.70 -4.93
N PHE A 410 -14.18 -4.75 -6.20
CA PHE A 410 -15.45 -4.21 -6.65
C PHE A 410 -16.55 -5.25 -6.49
N VAL A 411 -17.70 -4.84 -5.97
CA VAL A 411 -18.91 -5.67 -5.84
C VAL A 411 -20.01 -5.11 -6.73
N PHE A 412 -20.95 -5.98 -7.09
CA PHE A 412 -22.14 -5.63 -7.85
C PHE A 412 -23.36 -5.59 -6.93
N GLY A 413 -24.14 -4.51 -7.03
CA GLY A 413 -25.37 -4.33 -6.27
C GLY A 413 -26.37 -5.46 -6.52
N ALA A 414 -27.09 -5.87 -5.47
CA ALA A 414 -27.99 -7.03 -5.57
C ALA A 414 -29.15 -6.85 -6.56
N HIS A 415 -29.54 -5.60 -6.86
CA HIS A 415 -30.57 -5.27 -7.84
C HIS A 415 -30.14 -5.54 -9.28
N LEU A 416 -28.83 -5.64 -9.56
CA LEU A 416 -28.33 -6.00 -10.90
C LEU A 416 -28.69 -7.43 -11.34
N LYS A 417 -29.29 -8.24 -10.47
CA LYS A 417 -29.96 -9.49 -10.88
C LYS A 417 -31.13 -9.24 -11.85
N ASP A 418 -31.75 -8.06 -11.77
CA ASP A 418 -32.83 -7.63 -12.66
C ASP A 418 -32.28 -6.96 -13.95
N GLU A 419 -30.98 -6.63 -14.00
CA GLU A 419 -30.26 -6.04 -15.15
C GLU A 419 -28.89 -6.72 -15.38
N PRO A 420 -28.83 -8.06 -15.54
CA PRO A 420 -27.57 -8.81 -15.55
C PRO A 420 -26.65 -8.49 -16.73
N GLU A 421 -27.17 -7.88 -17.80
CA GLU A 421 -26.37 -7.40 -18.92
C GLU A 421 -25.35 -6.32 -18.50
N LYS A 422 -25.67 -5.51 -17.46
CA LYS A 422 -24.73 -4.51 -16.92
C LYS A 422 -23.47 -5.17 -16.37
N VAL A 423 -23.61 -6.32 -15.72
CA VAL A 423 -22.46 -7.08 -15.19
C VAL A 423 -21.59 -7.58 -16.35
N ILE A 424 -22.20 -8.09 -17.43
CA ILE A 424 -21.47 -8.53 -18.61
C ILE A 424 -20.75 -7.36 -19.29
N ARG A 425 -21.41 -6.21 -19.47
CA ARG A 425 -20.80 -5.01 -20.06
C ARG A 425 -19.58 -4.56 -19.25
N TRP A 426 -19.67 -4.57 -17.91
CA TRP A 426 -18.55 -4.23 -17.03
C TRP A 426 -17.37 -5.19 -17.21
N LEU A 427 -17.61 -6.50 -17.26
CA LEU A 427 -16.56 -7.49 -17.50
C LEU A 427 -15.91 -7.32 -18.88
N ARG A 428 -16.71 -7.00 -19.91
CA ARG A 428 -16.21 -6.70 -21.25
C ARG A 428 -15.35 -5.43 -21.28
N MET A 429 -15.74 -4.39 -20.54
CA MET A 429 -14.91 -3.19 -20.38
C MET A 429 -13.55 -3.53 -19.78
N VAL A 430 -13.54 -4.30 -18.69
CA VAL A 430 -12.32 -4.82 -18.06
C VAL A 430 -11.45 -5.60 -19.06
N GLU A 431 -12.04 -6.56 -19.78
CA GLU A 431 -11.30 -7.37 -20.76
C GLU A 431 -10.75 -6.52 -21.92
N THR A 432 -11.56 -5.59 -22.42
CA THR A 432 -11.16 -4.72 -23.54
C THR A 432 -9.98 -3.86 -23.14
N VAL A 433 -10.04 -3.20 -21.97
CA VAL A 433 -8.95 -2.35 -21.50
C VAL A 433 -7.68 -3.15 -21.26
N LEU A 434 -7.76 -4.39 -20.75
CA LEU A 434 -6.59 -5.24 -20.54
C LEU A 434 -5.90 -5.71 -21.84
N ASN A 435 -6.60 -5.68 -22.97
CA ASN A 435 -6.08 -6.09 -24.28
C ASN A 435 -5.83 -4.92 -25.24
N ASP A 436 -6.16 -3.69 -24.83
CA ASP A 436 -5.96 -2.46 -25.60
C ASP A 436 -4.95 -1.58 -24.86
N GLU A 437 -3.66 -1.70 -25.22
CA GLU A 437 -2.58 -0.97 -24.56
C GLU A 437 -2.74 0.54 -24.65
N GLU A 438 -3.24 1.06 -25.78
CA GLU A 438 -3.45 2.49 -25.94
C GLU A 438 -4.52 2.98 -24.97
N LEU A 439 -5.67 2.29 -24.92
CA LEU A 439 -6.75 2.59 -23.99
C LEU A 439 -6.28 2.45 -22.52
N MET A 440 -5.54 1.40 -22.20
CA MET A 440 -4.94 1.18 -20.88
C MET A 440 -4.04 2.36 -20.47
N ILE A 441 -3.13 2.80 -21.36
CA ILE A 441 -2.23 3.92 -21.08
C ILE A 441 -3.00 5.23 -20.93
N GLN A 442 -3.99 5.48 -21.79
CA GLN A 442 -4.83 6.67 -21.69
C GLN A 442 -5.61 6.71 -20.36
N LEU A 443 -6.16 5.57 -19.91
CA LEU A 443 -6.84 5.47 -18.61
C LEU A 443 -5.87 5.48 -17.40
N SER A 444 -4.56 5.32 -17.63
CA SER A 444 -3.54 5.37 -16.57
C SER A 444 -2.99 6.76 -16.37
N ILE A 445 -2.39 7.30 -17.43
CA ILE A 445 -1.55 8.51 -17.42
C ILE A 445 -2.07 9.60 -18.36
N GLY A 446 -3.17 9.34 -19.06
CA GLY A 446 -3.79 10.26 -19.99
C GLY A 446 -3.27 10.12 -21.41
N LYS A 447 -3.80 10.96 -22.29
CA LYS A 447 -3.38 11.08 -23.69
C LYS A 447 -2.00 11.72 -23.82
N ARG A 448 -1.10 11.08 -24.57
CA ARG A 448 0.23 11.63 -24.92
C ARG A 448 0.08 12.95 -25.70
N GLY A 449 0.95 13.92 -25.42
CA GLY A 449 0.93 15.27 -25.98
C GLY A 449 -0.12 16.20 -25.35
N GLN A 450 -0.97 15.68 -24.47
CA GLN A 450 -1.93 16.46 -23.69
C GLN A 450 -1.64 16.36 -22.18
N HIS A 451 -1.52 15.15 -21.65
CA HIS A 451 -1.32 14.90 -20.22
C HIS A 451 0.12 14.51 -19.87
N TRP A 452 0.85 13.94 -20.85
CA TRP A 452 2.23 13.52 -20.70
C TRP A 452 2.97 13.49 -22.04
N ASP A 453 4.31 13.54 -22.01
CA ASP A 453 5.15 13.20 -23.17
C ASP A 453 6.45 12.50 -22.74
N TRP A 454 7.15 11.91 -23.70
CA TRP A 454 8.49 11.41 -23.52
C TRP A 454 9.49 12.56 -23.49
N GLN A 455 10.33 12.58 -22.47
CA GLN A 455 11.47 13.47 -22.39
C GLN A 455 12.73 12.70 -22.77
N ALA A 456 13.43 13.16 -23.80
CA ALA A 456 14.79 12.72 -24.09
C ALA A 456 15.80 13.46 -23.21
N PRO A 457 16.99 12.89 -22.93
CA PRO A 457 18.02 13.47 -22.06
C PRO A 457 18.47 14.90 -22.42
N ASN A 458 18.25 15.32 -23.67
CA ASN A 458 18.66 16.62 -24.22
C ASN A 458 17.46 17.44 -24.73
N ASP A 459 16.24 17.11 -24.32
CA ASP A 459 15.05 17.78 -24.83
C ASP A 459 14.89 19.18 -24.21
N SER A 460 14.78 20.20 -25.07
CA SER A 460 14.66 21.61 -24.69
C SER A 460 13.28 21.99 -24.15
N PHE A 461 12.29 21.09 -24.25
CA PHE A 461 10.89 21.34 -23.94
C PHE A 461 10.66 21.82 -22.49
N ILE A 462 11.39 21.28 -21.51
CA ILE A 462 11.23 21.67 -20.09
C ILE A 462 11.97 22.95 -19.75
N VAL A 463 13.20 23.12 -20.26
CA VAL A 463 14.07 24.28 -19.96
C VAL A 463 13.41 25.61 -20.35
N LYS A 464 12.48 25.62 -21.31
CA LYS A 464 11.71 26.82 -21.71
C LYS A 464 10.42 27.05 -20.93
N THR A 465 9.80 25.99 -20.42
CA THR A 465 8.45 26.07 -19.82
C THR A 465 8.53 26.39 -18.32
N TYR A 466 9.65 26.05 -17.67
CA TYR A 466 9.88 26.26 -16.25
C TYR A 466 11.25 26.92 -16.05
N ASP A 467 11.27 28.23 -15.75
CA ASP A 467 12.46 28.96 -15.31
C ASP A 467 12.94 28.40 -13.95
N GLN A 468 14.22 28.49 -13.61
CA GLN A 468 14.78 28.05 -12.33
C GLN A 468 14.03 28.63 -11.12
N ASP A 469 13.46 29.84 -11.25
CA ASP A 469 12.65 30.48 -10.21
C ASP A 469 11.25 29.87 -10.05
N SER A 470 10.71 29.21 -11.10
CA SER A 470 9.42 28.52 -11.04
C SER A 470 9.48 27.16 -10.32
N VAL A 471 10.69 26.61 -10.14
CA VAL A 471 10.96 25.38 -9.36
C VAL A 471 10.64 25.57 -7.86
N ASN A 472 10.60 26.81 -7.38
CA ASN A 472 10.33 27.18 -6.00
C ASN A 472 8.86 27.51 -5.70
N ILE A 473 7.99 27.52 -6.71
CA ILE A 473 6.57 27.75 -6.48
C ILE A 473 5.97 26.42 -6.05
N ARG A 474 5.71 26.30 -4.74
CA ARG A 474 4.70 25.38 -4.24
C ARG A 474 3.42 25.72 -5.00
N THR A 475 3.09 25.00 -6.06
CA THR A 475 1.68 24.99 -6.47
C THR A 475 0.92 24.44 -5.28
N GLN A 476 -0.32 24.88 -5.12
CA GLN A 476 -1.10 24.64 -3.91
C GLN A 476 -1.31 23.13 -3.59
N TYR A 477 -0.80 22.22 -4.43
CA TYR A 477 -1.06 20.78 -4.41
C TYR A 477 0.14 19.88 -4.76
N GLY A 478 1.37 20.41 -4.77
CA GLY A 478 2.62 19.64 -4.81
C GLY A 478 3.11 19.27 -6.22
N ASP A 479 4.16 19.94 -6.71
CA ASP A 479 4.79 19.66 -8.01
C ASP A 479 6.28 19.30 -7.89
N PHE A 480 6.71 18.26 -8.60
CA PHE A 480 7.31 18.34 -9.95
C PHE A 480 7.57 16.88 -10.39
N TYR A 481 6.84 16.40 -11.38
CA TYR A 481 7.03 15.07 -11.99
C TYR A 481 7.93 15.13 -13.22
N PHE A 482 8.95 15.97 -13.17
CA PHE A 482 9.86 16.24 -14.27
C PHE A 482 11.26 15.82 -13.85
N SER A 483 11.94 15.06 -14.71
CA SER A 483 13.37 14.78 -14.52
C SER A 483 14.17 15.89 -15.17
N VAL A 484 15.05 16.52 -14.40
CA VAL A 484 16.11 17.37 -14.99
C VAL A 484 17.35 16.57 -15.37
N TYR A 485 17.36 15.26 -15.08
CA TYR A 485 18.47 14.36 -15.35
C TYR A 485 18.35 13.69 -16.72
N GLN A 486 19.51 13.28 -17.25
CA GLN A 486 19.73 12.67 -18.57
C GLN A 486 19.07 11.30 -18.78
N GLU A 487 18.04 10.95 -18.01
CA GLU A 487 17.28 9.73 -18.21
C GLU A 487 16.11 9.98 -19.14
N SER A 488 15.94 9.13 -20.16
CA SER A 488 14.69 9.11 -20.92
C SER A 488 13.54 8.72 -19.99
N THR A 489 12.63 9.64 -19.73
CA THR A 489 11.48 9.42 -18.83
C THR A 489 10.19 9.97 -19.42
N ILE A 490 9.08 9.67 -18.76
CA ILE A 490 7.78 10.29 -19.00
C ILE A 490 7.66 11.52 -18.11
N VAL A 491 7.18 12.62 -18.67
CA VAL A 491 6.88 13.85 -17.92
C VAL A 491 5.42 14.23 -18.04
N ALA A 492 4.86 14.84 -16.99
CA ALA A 492 3.49 15.30 -16.99
C ALA A 492 3.43 16.68 -17.67
N LEU A 493 2.37 16.97 -18.43
CA LEU A 493 2.25 18.24 -19.14
C LEU A 493 1.29 19.18 -18.41
N PRO A 494 1.61 20.48 -18.27
CA PRO A 494 0.68 21.44 -17.68
C PRO A 494 -0.61 21.60 -18.51
N PRO A 495 -1.76 21.88 -17.87
CA PRO A 495 -1.96 22.09 -16.42
C PRO A 495 -2.14 20.78 -15.61
N TYR A 496 -1.87 19.62 -16.22
CA TYR A 496 -2.02 18.28 -15.64
C TYR A 496 -0.71 17.75 -15.06
N ASP A 497 0.21 18.64 -14.70
CA ASP A 497 1.50 18.35 -14.11
C ASP A 497 1.44 18.22 -12.58
N GLY A 498 0.34 18.66 -11.97
CA GLY A 498 0.05 18.46 -10.55
C GLY A 498 -0.71 17.17 -10.24
N TRP A 499 -0.48 16.64 -9.04
CA TRP A 499 -1.12 15.39 -8.61
C TRP A 499 -2.65 15.47 -8.55
N LEU A 500 -3.21 16.59 -8.07
CA LEU A 500 -4.67 16.78 -8.04
C LEU A 500 -5.26 17.00 -9.42
N SER A 501 -4.66 17.82 -10.28
CA SER A 501 -5.21 18.09 -11.62
C SER A 501 -5.24 16.83 -12.48
N ARG A 502 -4.26 15.93 -12.35
CA ARG A 502 -4.34 14.59 -12.96
C ARG A 502 -5.48 13.75 -12.39
N ARG A 503 -5.64 13.77 -11.08
CA ARG A 503 -6.72 13.03 -10.43
C ARG A 503 -8.09 13.53 -10.88
N ASP A 504 -8.26 14.84 -11.06
CA ASP A 504 -9.51 15.42 -11.58
C ASP A 504 -9.86 14.91 -12.98
N GLU A 505 -8.85 14.58 -13.80
CA GLU A 505 -9.01 13.92 -15.11
C GLU A 505 -9.24 12.39 -15.02
N GLY A 506 -9.40 11.86 -13.80
CA GLY A 506 -9.57 10.43 -13.56
C GLY A 506 -8.31 9.61 -13.79
N LEU A 507 -7.15 10.27 -13.84
CA LEU A 507 -5.84 9.66 -14.04
C LEU A 507 -5.22 9.34 -12.67
N PHE A 508 -4.82 8.08 -12.49
CA PHE A 508 -4.36 7.59 -11.19
C PHE A 508 -2.90 7.19 -11.28
N TYR A 509 -1.97 8.16 -11.35
CA TYR A 509 -0.58 7.74 -11.49
C TYR A 509 0.55 8.76 -11.21
N ASP A 510 1.68 8.25 -10.69
CA ASP A 510 2.88 9.00 -10.29
C ASP A 510 4.10 8.84 -11.22
N LEU A 511 3.94 8.76 -12.54
CA LEU A 511 4.97 8.70 -13.62
C LEU A 511 6.20 7.77 -13.51
N TRP A 512 6.54 7.23 -12.35
CA TRP A 512 7.85 6.65 -12.03
C TRP A 512 7.76 5.25 -11.40
N GLY A 513 6.66 4.52 -11.52
CA GLY A 513 6.31 3.28 -10.79
C GLY A 513 4.85 2.82 -10.97
N LEU A 514 4.46 2.38 -12.18
CA LEU A 514 3.06 2.11 -12.56
C LEU A 514 2.40 0.98 -11.76
N ASP A 515 1.79 1.30 -10.61
CA ASP A 515 1.23 0.28 -9.72
C ASP A 515 -0.30 0.05 -9.85
N ILE A 516 -1.06 1.02 -10.36
CA ILE A 516 -2.51 0.87 -10.63
C ILE A 516 -2.87 1.61 -11.92
N SER A 517 -3.74 1.03 -12.74
CA SER A 517 -4.23 1.61 -14.00
C SER A 517 -5.76 1.59 -14.04
N ALA A 518 -6.39 2.50 -14.80
CA ALA A 518 -7.84 2.54 -14.98
C ALA A 518 -8.60 2.40 -13.64
N ALA A 519 -8.30 3.27 -12.68
CA ALA A 519 -8.82 3.21 -11.32
C ALA A 519 -10.36 3.11 -11.25
N LEU A 520 -11.05 3.66 -12.25
CA LEU A 520 -12.51 3.55 -12.42
C LEU A 520 -12.99 2.10 -12.57
N LEU A 521 -12.19 1.22 -13.16
CA LEU A 521 -12.50 -0.20 -13.40
C LEU A 521 -11.86 -1.14 -12.36
N GLY A 522 -10.89 -0.65 -11.58
CA GLY A 522 -10.23 -1.44 -10.54
C GLY A 522 -9.29 -2.53 -11.05
N ILE A 523 -8.65 -2.32 -12.21
CA ILE A 523 -7.78 -3.32 -12.83
C ILE A 523 -6.30 -2.96 -12.68
N PRO A 524 -5.39 -3.93 -12.52
CA PRO A 524 -3.96 -3.64 -12.41
C PRO A 524 -3.37 -3.24 -13.76
N LEU A 525 -2.27 -2.46 -13.75
CA LEU A 525 -1.45 -2.32 -14.95
C LEU A 525 -0.64 -3.60 -15.16
N PRO A 526 -0.75 -4.28 -16.32
CA PRO A 526 0.10 -5.42 -16.64
C PRO A 526 1.59 -5.02 -16.63
N TRP A 527 2.43 -5.87 -16.02
CA TRP A 527 3.89 -5.63 -15.93
C TRP A 527 4.54 -5.40 -17.30
N GLU A 528 4.08 -6.11 -18.33
CA GLU A 528 4.60 -5.98 -19.69
C GLU A 528 4.39 -4.59 -20.29
N ILE A 529 3.29 -3.94 -19.93
CA ILE A 529 3.00 -2.54 -20.32
C ILE A 529 3.79 -1.59 -19.42
N ASN A 530 3.81 -1.84 -18.10
CA ASN A 530 4.52 -1.02 -17.11
C ASN A 530 6.01 -0.85 -17.48
N LYS A 531 6.72 -1.95 -17.71
CA LYS A 531 8.18 -1.92 -17.95
C LYS A 531 8.59 -1.14 -19.21
N ARG A 532 7.70 -0.99 -20.20
CA ARG A 532 7.95 -0.17 -21.41
C ARG A 532 7.95 1.33 -21.12
N HIS A 533 7.41 1.72 -19.98
CA HIS A 533 7.19 3.10 -19.55
C HIS A 533 8.08 3.49 -18.35
N GLN A 534 9.07 2.66 -17.99
CA GLN A 534 10.07 2.92 -16.94
C GLN A 534 11.45 3.19 -17.56
N SER A 535 12.27 4.00 -16.89
CA SER A 535 13.65 4.24 -17.33
C SER A 535 14.51 2.98 -17.17
N LYS A 536 15.55 2.84 -18.00
CA LYS A 536 16.49 1.71 -17.89
C LYS A 536 17.15 1.66 -16.50
N GLN A 537 17.51 2.82 -15.96
CA GLN A 537 18.13 2.93 -14.63
C GLN A 537 17.17 2.47 -13.53
N GLN A 538 15.90 2.85 -13.62
CA GLN A 538 14.88 2.38 -12.70
C GLN A 538 14.75 0.85 -12.72
N LEU A 539 14.72 0.25 -13.91
CA LEU A 539 14.65 -1.21 -14.07
C LEU A 539 15.88 -1.90 -13.48
N GLU A 540 17.09 -1.38 -13.75
CA GLU A 540 18.35 -1.89 -13.20
C GLU A 540 18.41 -1.75 -11.66
N TRP A 541 17.94 -0.61 -11.13
CA TRP A 541 17.85 -0.37 -9.69
C TRP A 541 16.87 -1.35 -9.02
N ASN A 542 15.68 -1.54 -9.60
CA ASN A 542 14.69 -2.48 -9.08
C ASN A 542 15.21 -3.92 -9.07
N GLN A 543 15.93 -4.34 -10.12
CA GLN A 543 16.57 -5.66 -10.17
C GLN A 543 17.62 -5.85 -9.06
N THR A 544 18.37 -4.79 -8.75
CA THR A 544 19.44 -4.81 -7.76
C THR A 544 18.89 -4.84 -6.33
N TYR A 545 18.00 -3.92 -5.99
CA TYR A 545 17.58 -3.68 -4.61
C TYR A 545 16.24 -4.33 -4.25
N ARG A 546 15.33 -4.49 -5.22
CA ARG A 546 13.98 -5.04 -5.00
C ARG A 546 13.84 -6.47 -5.51
N ASN A 547 14.86 -7.29 -5.30
CA ASN A 547 14.88 -8.67 -5.75
C ASN A 547 13.81 -9.52 -5.03
N LYS A 548 12.83 -10.04 -5.79
CA LYS A 548 11.71 -10.84 -5.25
C LYS A 548 12.15 -12.08 -4.47
N LYS A 549 13.35 -12.62 -4.70
CA LYS A 549 13.86 -13.78 -3.93
C LYS A 549 14.06 -13.48 -2.44
N PHE A 550 14.14 -12.19 -2.07
CA PHE A 550 14.27 -11.72 -0.70
C PHE A 550 12.95 -11.18 -0.13
N ALA A 551 11.87 -11.17 -0.92
CA ALA A 551 10.55 -10.99 -0.37
C ALA A 551 10.19 -12.22 0.45
N ASP A 552 9.73 -12.02 1.69
CA ASP A 552 9.09 -13.12 2.39
C ASP A 552 7.74 -13.46 1.74
N ILE A 553 7.44 -14.75 1.67
CA ILE A 553 6.21 -15.30 1.12
C ILE A 553 5.29 -15.60 2.30
N GLY A 554 4.82 -14.55 2.97
CA GLY A 554 3.70 -14.68 3.89
C GLY A 554 2.50 -15.27 3.12
N VAL A 555 1.94 -16.37 3.60
CA VAL A 555 0.91 -17.14 2.88
C VAL A 555 -0.35 -16.30 2.62
N PHE A 556 -0.62 -15.31 3.47
CA PHE A 556 -1.80 -14.46 3.40
C PHE A 556 -1.50 -12.98 3.12
N SER A 557 -0.25 -12.60 2.80
CA SER A 557 0.18 -11.19 2.55
C SER A 557 0.00 -10.21 3.72
N ASP A 558 -1.24 -10.00 4.15
CA ASP A 558 -1.64 -9.39 5.41
C ASP A 558 -2.24 -10.48 6.31
N ALA A 559 -1.74 -10.55 7.55
CA ALA A 559 -2.22 -11.50 8.53
C ALA A 559 -3.69 -11.29 8.89
N GLU A 560 -4.24 -10.07 8.76
CA GLU A 560 -5.57 -9.69 9.25
C GLU A 560 -6.63 -9.53 8.16
N SER A 561 -6.31 -8.92 7.01
CA SER A 561 -7.34 -8.48 6.05
C SER A 561 -8.14 -9.59 5.39
N ILE A 562 -7.58 -10.79 5.27
CA ILE A 562 -8.18 -11.90 4.51
C ILE A 562 -8.52 -13.13 5.37
N VAL A 563 -8.54 -12.96 6.69
CA VAL A 563 -8.90 -14.06 7.61
C VAL A 563 -10.41 -14.22 7.73
N PRO A 564 -10.90 -15.45 8.00
CA PRO A 564 -12.31 -15.69 8.18
C PRO A 564 -12.90 -14.79 9.31
N PRO A 565 -14.05 -14.13 9.09
CA PRO A 565 -14.63 -13.17 10.05
C PRO A 565 -14.82 -13.75 11.47
N LYS A 566 -15.09 -15.06 11.57
CA LYS A 566 -15.28 -15.78 12.83
C LYS A 566 -14.04 -15.81 13.75
N VAL A 567 -12.83 -15.68 13.20
CA VAL A 567 -11.57 -15.68 13.98
C VAL A 567 -10.85 -14.33 13.96
N ALA A 568 -11.28 -13.36 13.15
CA ALA A 568 -10.65 -12.05 13.06
C ALA A 568 -10.50 -11.35 14.43
N PRO A 569 -11.52 -11.31 15.32
CA PRO A 569 -11.35 -10.69 16.64
C PRO A 569 -10.33 -11.41 17.52
N LEU A 570 -10.26 -12.74 17.42
CA LEU A 570 -9.31 -13.55 18.18
C LEU A 570 -7.88 -13.36 17.68
N LEU A 571 -7.69 -13.25 16.36
CA LEU A 571 -6.40 -12.93 15.76
C LEU A 571 -5.88 -11.58 16.23
N LYS A 572 -6.72 -10.53 16.24
CA LYS A 572 -6.33 -9.21 16.74
C LYS A 572 -5.86 -9.26 18.20
N ARG A 573 -6.55 -10.05 19.03
CA ARG A 573 -6.16 -10.25 20.44
C ARG A 573 -4.79 -10.90 20.59
N ILE A 574 -4.50 -11.96 19.81
CA ILE A 574 -3.21 -12.66 19.92
C ILE A 574 -2.06 -11.84 19.32
N ILE A 575 -2.32 -11.06 18.25
CA ILE A 575 -1.36 -10.09 17.71
C ILE A 575 -1.03 -9.01 18.76
N ALA A 576 -2.03 -8.43 19.41
CA ALA A 576 -1.81 -7.45 20.47
C ALA A 576 -0.98 -8.02 21.62
N TYR A 577 -1.28 -9.25 22.07
CA TYR A 577 -0.48 -9.94 23.09
C TYR A 577 0.99 -10.14 22.65
N GLN A 578 1.20 -10.51 21.39
CA GLN A 578 2.53 -10.63 20.81
C GLN A 578 3.28 -9.30 20.74
N GLN A 579 2.64 -8.22 20.28
CA GLN A 579 3.24 -6.88 20.19
C GLN A 579 3.74 -6.44 21.57
N THR A 580 2.92 -6.60 22.61
CA THR A 580 3.30 -6.31 23.99
C THR A 580 4.51 -7.14 24.42
N ALA A 581 4.44 -8.47 24.27
CA ALA A 581 5.54 -9.34 24.68
C ALA A 581 6.85 -9.03 23.93
N TYR A 582 6.79 -8.73 22.63
CA TYR A 582 7.95 -8.40 21.81
C TYR A 582 8.56 -7.07 22.25
N ALA A 583 7.75 -6.05 22.51
CA ALA A 583 8.21 -4.78 23.06
C ALA A 583 8.93 -4.99 24.41
N GLU A 584 8.38 -5.82 25.28
CA GLU A 584 8.99 -6.15 26.58
C GLU A 584 10.30 -6.93 26.43
N PHE A 585 10.36 -7.92 25.53
CA PHE A 585 11.59 -8.68 25.27
C PHE A 585 12.70 -7.79 24.72
N ILE A 586 12.39 -6.92 23.75
CA ILE A 586 13.35 -5.99 23.14
C ILE A 586 13.82 -4.96 24.18
N SER A 587 12.88 -4.40 24.96
CA SER A 587 13.20 -3.41 26.01
C SER A 587 13.93 -4.02 27.21
N GLY A 588 13.91 -5.35 27.35
CA GLY A 588 14.48 -6.07 28.49
C GLY A 588 13.58 -6.15 29.72
N ASN A 589 12.33 -5.66 29.64
CA ASN A 589 11.33 -5.75 30.70
C ASN A 589 10.81 -7.17 30.91
N ARG A 590 10.97 -8.05 29.90
CA ARG A 590 10.69 -9.49 29.99
C ARG A 590 11.92 -10.30 29.62
N ASN A 591 12.18 -11.39 30.34
CA ASN A 591 13.33 -12.25 30.09
C ASN A 591 13.03 -13.26 28.98
N LEU A 592 13.94 -13.42 28.00
CA LEU A 592 13.80 -14.40 26.92
C LEU A 592 13.73 -15.87 27.41
N ASN A 593 14.10 -16.15 28.67
CA ASN A 593 13.88 -17.45 29.28
C ASN A 593 12.38 -17.76 29.49
N GLU A 594 11.53 -16.72 29.56
CA GLU A 594 10.06 -16.83 29.66
C GLU A 594 9.38 -17.04 28.28
N TRP A 595 10.15 -17.36 27.24
CA TRP A 595 9.63 -17.57 25.89
C TRP A 595 8.60 -18.70 25.83
N ASP A 596 8.85 -19.82 26.52
CA ASP A 596 7.96 -20.98 26.45
C ASP A 596 6.61 -20.65 27.12
N GLU A 597 6.61 -19.90 28.23
CA GLU A 597 5.39 -19.38 28.86
C GLU A 597 4.66 -18.38 27.95
N PHE A 598 5.38 -17.52 27.22
CA PHE A 598 4.79 -16.65 26.21
C PHE A 598 4.06 -17.47 25.14
N VAL A 599 4.70 -18.51 24.59
CA VAL A 599 4.10 -19.35 23.55
C VAL A 599 2.88 -20.11 24.10
N GLU A 600 2.98 -20.71 25.29
CA GLU A 600 1.87 -21.39 25.93
C GLU A 600 0.67 -20.46 26.13
N GLN A 601 0.92 -19.25 26.67
CA GLN A 601 -0.13 -18.28 26.89
C GLN A 601 -0.73 -17.78 25.57
N PHE A 602 0.09 -17.50 24.54
CA PHE A 602 -0.36 -17.14 23.20
C PHE A 602 -1.36 -18.18 22.65
N GLN A 603 -1.02 -19.46 22.79
CA GLN A 603 -1.89 -20.57 22.38
C GLN A 603 -3.20 -20.57 23.19
N LYS A 604 -3.11 -20.44 24.51
CA LYS A 604 -4.25 -20.47 25.45
C LYS A 604 -5.24 -19.33 25.23
N ILE A 605 -4.78 -18.12 24.90
CA ILE A 605 -5.68 -16.97 24.69
C ILE A 605 -6.38 -16.96 23.33
N GLY A 606 -6.06 -17.92 22.45
CA GLY A 606 -6.71 -18.06 21.15
C GLY A 606 -5.84 -18.61 20.03
N GLY A 607 -4.52 -18.64 20.18
CA GLY A 607 -3.59 -19.02 19.13
C GLY A 607 -3.91 -20.37 18.50
N SER A 608 -4.25 -21.38 19.31
CA SER A 608 -4.54 -22.73 18.79
C SER A 608 -5.79 -22.74 17.92
N LYS A 609 -6.82 -21.98 18.33
CA LYS A 609 -8.08 -21.93 17.59
C LYS A 609 -7.96 -21.18 16.26
N VAL A 610 -7.19 -20.10 16.26
CA VAL A 610 -6.89 -19.35 15.03
C VAL A 610 -6.06 -20.22 14.08
N LEU A 611 -5.01 -20.88 14.58
CA LEU A 611 -4.15 -21.76 13.79
C LEU A 611 -4.93 -22.91 13.14
N GLU A 612 -5.77 -23.61 13.91
CA GLU A 612 -6.63 -24.68 13.39
C GLU A 612 -7.55 -24.16 12.27
N THR A 613 -8.19 -23.02 12.50
CA THR A 613 -9.12 -22.40 11.53
C THR A 613 -8.38 -22.00 10.24
N MET A 614 -7.21 -21.39 10.38
CA MET A 614 -6.43 -20.90 9.24
C MET A 614 -5.83 -22.04 8.42
N ARG A 615 -5.43 -23.15 9.06
CA ARG A 615 -5.05 -24.38 8.33
C ARG A 615 -6.20 -24.95 7.51
N GLY A 616 -7.41 -24.99 8.08
CA GLY A 616 -8.60 -25.39 7.33
C GLY A 616 -8.87 -24.46 6.16
N TYR A 617 -8.77 -23.14 6.38
CA TYR A 617 -8.96 -22.13 5.35
C TYR A 617 -7.93 -22.24 4.21
N TYR A 618 -6.65 -22.47 4.55
CA TYR A 618 -5.58 -22.70 3.58
C TYR A 618 -5.80 -23.96 2.73
N LYS A 619 -6.33 -25.04 3.31
CA LYS A 619 -6.73 -26.23 2.54
C LYS A 619 -7.87 -25.93 1.56
N SER A 620 -8.89 -25.20 2.01
CA SER A 620 -10.00 -24.78 1.13
C SER A 620 -9.53 -23.91 -0.03
N MET A 621 -8.58 -23.00 0.21
CA MET A 621 -7.97 -22.17 -0.82
C MET A 621 -7.33 -23.03 -1.93
N LYS A 622 -6.53 -24.04 -1.56
CA LYS A 622 -5.92 -24.96 -2.55
C LYS A 622 -6.96 -25.67 -3.41
N ILE A 623 -8.03 -26.17 -2.79
CA ILE A 623 -9.13 -26.85 -3.51
C ILE A 623 -9.80 -25.89 -4.51
N ILE A 624 -10.07 -24.66 -4.08
CA ILE A 624 -10.71 -23.65 -4.94
C ILE A 624 -9.82 -23.29 -6.12
N ASN A 625 -8.53 -23.09 -5.91
CA ASN A 625 -7.61 -22.79 -7.02
C ASN A 625 -7.60 -23.95 -8.04
N SER A 626 -7.56 -25.20 -7.58
CA SER A 626 -7.65 -26.36 -8.49
C SER A 626 -8.98 -26.43 -9.27
N GLN A 627 -10.10 -26.04 -8.65
CA GLN A 627 -11.39 -25.94 -9.35
C GLN A 627 -11.36 -24.85 -10.43
N VAL A 628 -10.81 -23.68 -10.09
CA VAL A 628 -10.66 -22.57 -11.03
C VAL A 628 -9.77 -22.96 -12.21
N ASP A 629 -8.65 -23.62 -11.95
CA ASP A 629 -7.75 -24.14 -13.00
C ASP A 629 -8.47 -25.11 -13.93
N SER A 630 -9.32 -25.98 -13.37
CA SER A 630 -10.13 -26.93 -14.16
C SER A 630 -11.11 -26.20 -15.07
N ILE A 631 -11.75 -25.13 -14.58
CA ILE A 631 -12.67 -24.30 -15.37
C ILE A 631 -11.91 -23.61 -16.51
N PHE A 632 -10.74 -23.03 -16.22
CA PHE A 632 -9.88 -22.40 -17.24
C PHE A 632 -9.54 -23.35 -18.37
N VAL A 633 -9.13 -24.59 -18.05
CA VAL A 633 -8.81 -25.60 -19.06
C VAL A 633 -10.05 -25.95 -19.89
N SER A 634 -11.22 -26.08 -19.26
CA SER A 634 -12.46 -26.46 -19.96
C SER A 634 -13.07 -25.39 -20.86
N LEU A 635 -12.84 -24.10 -20.58
CA LEU A 635 -13.41 -22.98 -21.34
C LEU A 635 -12.48 -22.43 -22.43
N ILE A 636 -11.19 -22.75 -22.38
CA ILE A 636 -10.18 -22.30 -23.35
C ILE A 636 -9.89 -23.38 -24.42
N GLN A 637 -10.23 -24.65 -24.14
CA GLN A 637 -10.32 -25.71 -25.15
C GLN A 637 -11.62 -25.58 -25.95
#